data_AF-A0A0N0D5E6-F1
#
_entry.id   AF-A0A0N0D5E6-F1
#
_cell.length_a   1.000
_cell.length_b   1.000
_cell.length_c   1.000
_cell.angle_alpha   90.00
_cell.angle_beta   90.00
_cell.angle_gamma   90.00
#
_symmetry.space_group_name_H-M   'P 1'
#
loop_
_entity.id
_entity.type
_entity.pdbx_description
1 polymer ?
#
loop_
_entity_poly.entity_id
_entity_poly.type
_entity_poly.pdbx_seq_one_letter_code
_entity_poly.pdbx_strand_id
1 'polypeptide(L)'
;MKDNTLHLEIYKQQNSINVSLHKSKSVIWTYKTVVLENDQYTPHHIDDRCKQMINALNRYTMNGEKKQDSLNEIKSLGNILSDELLPDNIKQKLMDTNATYLLLFIDDHLVHIPWELICIGDQFLCERFCMGRLVKTRQQIIESEDRPLNLPVNMWIVADPKNDLPYARQEGKDICDLIDDINNENENIVINGVFDSHVNSSDVKEKIRHFDFIHHTGHSYYDSDSPDNSGWELPGKNFTANDIVKMTGTQMPKFIFSNACQSARTDKWTTDHSIEKGSYGLANSFMLTGVKHYIGTSWDINDGASSDFTAEFYRQLFNGEPIGKAMNKARRMLMDPDDFDICWASYVLYGDPHVRYLNVENDNKVSSYIKGVKSEKTIYKNNRSFLTKRGGKVGWNFLNIKETRNWLILFLFFIGFLMTYSLMDNYIQAIKNIEKIKVLSMHIDQMQKDVDLLFQKLIDKFGPLNPPKCKSISVYFESQINDRAQKKLIAAAIESEINKRTGFIPLATDLVSLRRIIINLLSQKPPINYQLPELMLFFDTYKIDSQSTYLVVMKLVNAKTGRTIIDHFFEYIDKQNFILIQKESLCLHLIEVLNKKFPVKGKIINIKKNCKIEANIGQCDGIKELDQTFLVENSKLILKPLSIRSESCDLTIANGLVMPQIGDSIIMINQ
;
A
#
# COMPACT_ATOMS: atom_id res chain seq x y z
N MET A 1 -16.20 21.89 11.79
CA MET A 1 -14.89 21.36 12.23
C MET A 1 -13.88 22.45 12.59
N LYS A 2 -13.71 23.54 11.81
CA LYS A 2 -12.78 24.65 12.14
C LYS A 2 -13.08 25.42 13.43
N ASP A 3 -14.29 25.27 14.00
CA ASP A 3 -14.73 25.95 15.21
C ASP A 3 -14.07 25.41 16.49
N ASN A 4 -13.37 24.26 16.41
CA ASN A 4 -12.72 23.61 17.54
C ASN A 4 -11.18 23.50 17.40
N THR A 5 -10.57 24.57 16.91
CA THR A 5 -9.14 24.64 16.57
C THR A 5 -8.46 25.82 17.23
N LEU A 6 -7.33 25.56 17.90
CA LEU A 6 -6.38 26.57 18.34
C LEU A 6 -5.20 26.66 17.37
N HIS A 7 -4.71 27.86 17.17
CA HIS A 7 -3.49 28.17 16.44
C HIS A 7 -2.45 28.63 17.46
N LEU A 8 -1.34 27.90 17.55
CA LEU A 8 -0.16 28.30 18.31
C LEU A 8 0.89 28.78 17.30
N GLU A 9 1.12 30.09 17.28
CA GLU A 9 2.14 30.69 16.41
C GLU A 9 3.41 30.94 17.22
N ILE A 10 4.52 30.48 16.68
CA ILE A 10 5.83 30.64 17.28
C ILE A 10 6.76 31.22 16.22
N TYR A 11 7.30 32.42 16.48
CA TYR A 11 8.29 33.03 15.61
C TYR A 11 9.53 33.48 16.36
N LYS A 12 10.70 33.24 15.77
CA LYS A 12 11.99 33.65 16.34
C LYS A 12 12.33 35.07 15.87
N GLN A 13 12.69 35.93 16.80
CA GLN A 13 13.18 37.28 16.55
C GLN A 13 14.46 37.52 17.35
N GLN A 14 15.61 37.52 16.67
CA GLN A 14 16.93 37.65 17.28
C GLN A 14 17.11 36.64 18.43
N ASN A 15 17.18 37.14 19.67
CA ASN A 15 17.37 36.35 20.88
C ASN A 15 16.06 36.16 21.68
N SER A 16 14.92 36.20 21.00
CA SER A 16 13.62 36.02 21.61
C SER A 16 12.72 35.15 20.73
N ILE A 17 11.76 34.50 21.36
CA ILE A 17 10.68 33.78 20.71
C ILE A 17 9.39 34.49 21.05
N ASN A 18 8.60 34.81 20.03
CA ASN A 18 7.28 35.34 20.23
C ASN A 18 6.27 34.22 20.06
N VAL A 19 5.40 34.07 21.04
CA VAL A 19 4.42 32.99 21.14
C VAL A 19 3.02 33.60 21.20
N SER A 20 2.14 33.14 20.33
CA SER A 20 0.75 33.59 20.22
C SER A 20 -0.18 32.37 20.24
N LEU A 21 -1.28 32.45 20.98
CA LEU A 21 -2.32 31.41 21.01
C LEU A 21 -3.68 32.03 20.75
N HIS A 22 -4.34 31.62 19.69
CA HIS A 22 -5.64 32.16 19.29
C HIS A 22 -6.53 31.10 18.64
N LYS A 23 -7.85 31.34 18.58
CA LYS A 23 -8.78 30.46 17.85
C LYS A 23 -8.74 30.78 16.35
N SER A 24 -9.00 29.81 15.49
CA SER A 24 -8.97 29.97 14.02
C SER A 24 -9.80 31.14 13.45
N LYS A 25 -10.89 31.54 14.13
CA LYS A 25 -11.77 32.66 13.73
C LYS A 25 -11.40 34.02 14.34
N SER A 26 -10.34 34.07 15.15
CA SER A 26 -9.94 35.32 15.82
C SER A 26 -9.45 36.31 14.77
N VAL A 27 -10.02 37.52 14.79
CA VAL A 27 -9.60 38.59 13.87
C VAL A 27 -8.42 39.39 14.44
N ILE A 28 -8.29 39.42 15.76
CA ILE A 28 -7.20 40.09 16.49
C ILE A 28 -6.71 39.16 17.59
N TRP A 29 -5.40 39.08 17.78
CA TRP A 29 -4.77 38.34 18.87
C TRP A 29 -3.47 39.02 19.30
N THR A 30 -2.98 38.66 20.49
CA THR A 30 -1.74 39.17 21.06
C THR A 30 -0.68 38.08 21.10
N TYR A 31 0.58 38.46 20.95
CA TYR A 31 1.71 37.59 21.23
C TYR A 31 2.38 37.97 22.55
N LYS A 32 3.18 37.05 23.09
CA LYS A 32 4.07 37.27 24.23
C LYS A 32 5.49 36.96 23.81
N THR A 33 6.42 37.81 24.22
CA THR A 33 7.85 37.63 23.94
C THR A 33 8.48 36.88 25.10
N VAL A 34 9.11 35.76 24.77
CA VAL A 34 9.98 34.98 25.65
C VAL A 34 11.41 35.30 25.25
N VAL A 35 12.19 35.89 26.15
CA VAL A 35 13.60 36.17 25.90
C VAL A 35 14.37 34.88 26.13
N LEU A 36 15.17 34.48 25.14
CA LEU A 36 16.07 33.34 25.29
C LEU A 36 17.29 33.84 26.07
N GLU A 37 17.53 33.34 27.27
CA GLU A 37 18.74 33.67 28.01
C GLU A 37 19.96 33.14 27.22
N ASN A 38 20.77 34.05 26.68
CA ASN A 38 22.10 33.73 26.18
C ASN A 38 23.07 34.04 27.30
N ASP A 39 23.34 33.07 28.16
CA ASP A 39 24.49 33.20 29.04
C ASP A 39 25.78 33.05 28.20
N GLN A 40 26.79 33.90 28.44
CA GLN A 40 28.02 33.92 27.63
C GLN A 40 28.82 32.62 27.72
N TYR A 41 28.49 31.74 28.66
CA TYR A 41 29.16 30.48 28.92
C TYR A 41 28.41 29.24 28.39
N THR A 42 27.13 29.36 28.04
CA THR A 42 26.30 28.25 27.52
C THR A 42 25.25 28.73 26.50
N PRO A 43 25.66 29.15 25.29
CA PRO A 43 24.71 29.17 24.18
C PRO A 43 24.16 27.75 23.97
N HIS A 44 22.85 27.60 23.66
CA HIS A 44 22.17 26.36 23.23
C HIS A 44 21.36 25.52 24.25
N HIS A 45 20.92 26.06 25.40
CA HIS A 45 20.12 25.27 26.37
C HIS A 45 18.92 24.50 25.76
N ILE A 46 18.07 25.13 24.94
CA ILE A 46 16.92 24.46 24.30
C ILE A 46 17.38 23.34 23.35
N ASP A 47 18.41 23.58 22.55
CA ASP A 47 18.92 22.57 21.60
C ASP A 47 19.47 21.35 22.36
N ASP A 48 20.11 21.57 23.50
CA ASP A 48 20.61 20.50 24.36
C ASP A 48 19.48 19.72 25.05
N ARG A 49 18.39 20.38 25.47
CA ARG A 49 17.18 19.70 25.96
C ARG A 49 16.54 18.84 24.88
N CYS A 50 16.47 19.32 23.64
CA CYS A 50 15.97 18.55 22.52
C CYS A 50 16.85 17.31 22.27
N LYS A 51 18.18 17.45 22.28
CA LYS A 51 19.11 16.32 22.16
C LYS A 51 18.95 15.31 23.30
N GLN A 52 18.81 15.77 24.54
CA GLN A 52 18.59 14.90 25.70
C GLN A 52 17.31 14.08 25.53
N MET A 53 16.21 14.70 25.08
CA MET A 53 14.95 14.01 24.85
C MET A 53 15.06 12.98 23.73
N ILE A 54 15.67 13.33 22.60
CA ILE A 54 15.93 12.38 21.49
C ILE A 54 16.75 11.20 21.98
N ASN A 55 17.80 11.45 22.78
CA ASN A 55 18.63 10.38 23.35
C ASN A 55 17.83 9.48 24.31
N ALA A 56 16.94 10.05 25.13
CA ALA A 56 16.07 9.27 26.02
C ALA A 56 15.11 8.37 25.23
N LEU A 57 14.54 8.88 24.14
CA LEU A 57 13.66 8.13 23.23
C LEU A 57 14.42 7.00 22.53
N ASN A 58 15.61 7.27 21.98
CA ASN A 58 16.44 6.25 21.34
C ASN A 58 16.88 5.15 22.32
N ARG A 59 17.26 5.52 23.56
CA ARG A 59 17.59 4.53 24.60
C ARG A 59 16.42 3.60 24.92
N TYR A 60 15.20 4.13 24.97
CA TYR A 60 14.00 3.29 25.15
C TYR A 60 13.87 2.29 24.01
N THR A 61 13.98 2.76 22.75
CA THR A 61 13.86 1.90 21.56
C THR A 61 14.92 0.80 21.52
N MET A 62 16.16 1.10 21.94
CA MET A 62 17.29 0.15 21.87
C MET A 62 17.33 -0.88 23.00
N ASN A 63 17.06 -0.47 24.25
CA ASN A 63 17.40 -1.29 25.42
C ASN A 63 16.18 -1.91 26.12
N GLY A 64 14.95 -1.54 25.75
CA GLY A 64 13.74 -2.00 26.45
C GLY A 64 13.80 -1.73 27.98
N GLU A 65 14.63 -0.76 28.39
CA GLU A 65 14.89 -0.42 29.79
C GLU A 65 13.59 0.01 30.49
N LYS A 66 13.62 0.00 31.83
CA LYS A 66 12.51 0.31 32.73
C LYS A 66 11.58 1.38 32.13
N LYS A 67 10.49 0.92 31.50
CA LYS A 67 9.60 1.75 30.66
C LYS A 67 9.18 3.05 31.36
N GLN A 68 8.99 2.96 32.67
CA GLN A 68 8.57 4.08 33.52
C GLN A 68 9.66 5.15 33.72
N ASP A 69 10.93 4.77 33.87
CA ASP A 69 12.01 5.72 34.17
C ASP A 69 12.29 6.62 32.96
N SER A 70 12.34 6.04 31.76
CA SER A 70 12.52 6.79 30.50
C SER A 70 11.32 7.69 30.19
N LEU A 71 10.09 7.22 30.43
CA LEU A 71 8.90 8.05 30.24
C LEU A 71 8.88 9.25 31.21
N ASN A 72 9.28 9.04 32.46
CA ASN A 72 9.42 10.12 33.44
C ASN A 72 10.50 11.13 33.03
N GLU A 73 11.62 10.66 32.47
CA GLU A 73 12.67 11.53 31.91
C GLU A 73 12.13 12.38 30.74
N ILE A 74 11.43 11.76 29.79
CA ILE A 74 10.83 12.45 28.64
C ILE A 74 9.79 13.48 29.11
N LYS A 75 8.91 13.12 30.06
CA LYS A 75 7.94 14.04 30.67
C LYS A 75 8.63 15.20 31.38
N SER A 76 9.71 14.95 32.11
CA SER A 76 10.50 15.98 32.78
C SER A 76 11.08 16.98 31.78
N LEU A 77 11.68 16.49 30.70
CA LEU A 77 12.21 17.33 29.61
C LEU A 77 11.10 18.10 28.89
N GLY A 78 9.95 17.48 28.66
CA GLY A 78 8.76 18.13 28.08
C GLY A 78 8.21 19.26 28.95
N ASN A 79 8.27 19.12 30.29
CA ASN A 79 7.92 20.18 31.23
C ASN A 79 8.95 21.33 31.23
N ILE A 80 10.25 21.01 31.23
CA ILE A 80 11.30 22.04 31.14
C ILE A 80 11.14 22.86 29.87
N LEU A 81 10.94 22.21 28.72
CA LEU A 81 10.67 22.91 27.46
C LEU A 81 9.38 23.73 27.51
N SER A 82 8.35 23.26 28.22
CA SER A 82 7.12 24.02 28.45
C SER A 82 7.40 25.33 29.20
N ASP A 83 8.19 25.26 30.26
CA ASP A 83 8.56 26.43 31.07
C ASP A 83 9.46 27.40 30.31
N GLU A 84 10.39 26.90 29.49
CA GLU A 84 11.30 27.72 28.69
C GLU A 84 10.61 28.34 27.46
N LEU A 85 9.61 27.69 26.87
CA LEU A 85 9.03 28.11 25.58
C LEU A 85 7.62 28.70 25.69
N LEU A 86 6.81 28.31 26.69
CA LEU A 86 5.40 28.68 26.77
C LEU A 86 5.11 29.56 27.99
N PRO A 87 4.66 30.81 27.80
CA PRO A 87 4.17 31.66 28.89
C PRO A 87 3.03 31.02 29.68
N ASP A 88 2.95 31.26 30.99
CA ASP A 88 1.94 30.67 31.89
C ASP A 88 0.50 30.89 31.41
N ASN A 89 0.20 32.08 30.88
CA ASN A 89 -1.14 32.38 30.36
C ASN A 89 -1.49 31.55 29.11
N ILE A 90 -0.50 31.10 28.34
CA ILE A 90 -0.68 30.21 27.19
C ILE A 90 -0.84 28.77 27.69
N LYS A 91 0.00 28.33 28.64
CA LYS A 91 -0.12 27.01 29.29
C LYS A 91 -1.53 26.82 29.87
N GLN A 92 -2.02 27.80 30.63
CA GLN A 92 -3.38 27.76 31.21
C GLN A 92 -4.48 27.67 30.13
N LYS A 93 -4.39 28.46 29.07
CA LYS A 93 -5.37 28.41 27.96
C LYS A 93 -5.36 27.08 27.21
N LEU A 94 -4.20 26.45 27.05
CA LEU A 94 -4.08 25.14 26.44
C LEU A 94 -4.69 24.04 27.33
N MET A 95 -4.61 24.18 28.66
CA MET A 95 -5.25 23.26 29.61
C MET A 95 -6.78 23.43 29.65
N ASP A 96 -7.29 24.67 29.67
CA ASP A 96 -8.72 24.96 29.90
C ASP A 96 -9.59 24.88 28.63
N THR A 97 -8.99 24.70 27.46
CA THR A 97 -9.72 24.72 26.19
C THR A 97 -10.48 23.42 25.91
N ASN A 98 -11.60 23.54 25.19
CA ASN A 98 -12.33 22.40 24.61
C ASN A 98 -11.89 22.08 23.16
N ALA A 99 -10.87 22.77 22.64
CA ALA A 99 -10.33 22.52 21.31
C ALA A 99 -9.86 21.07 21.15
N THR A 100 -10.14 20.49 19.99
CA THR A 100 -9.66 19.16 19.59
C THR A 100 -8.38 19.27 18.77
N TYR A 101 -8.25 20.34 17.99
CA TYR A 101 -7.12 20.53 17.09
C TYR A 101 -6.19 21.65 17.58
N LEU A 102 -4.89 21.44 17.41
CA LEU A 102 -3.85 22.43 17.65
C LEU A 102 -2.96 22.53 16.41
N LEU A 103 -3.08 23.65 15.72
CA LEU A 103 -2.30 23.94 14.52
C LEU A 103 -1.06 24.74 14.93
N LEU A 104 0.12 24.19 14.63
CA LEU A 104 1.39 24.83 14.97
C LEU A 104 1.88 25.64 13.77
N PHE A 105 1.94 26.97 13.91
CA PHE A 105 2.59 27.85 12.94
C PHE A 105 4.01 28.13 13.42
N ILE A 106 5.00 27.48 12.80
CA ILE A 106 6.37 27.42 13.30
C ILE A 106 7.31 28.16 12.36
N ASP A 107 8.16 29.04 12.90
CA ASP A 107 9.32 29.58 12.17
C ASP A 107 10.34 28.47 11.88
N ASP A 108 10.87 28.45 10.66
CA ASP A 108 11.78 27.44 10.15
C ASP A 108 13.04 27.17 11.03
N HIS A 109 13.46 28.12 11.89
CA HIS A 109 14.53 27.93 12.87
C HIS A 109 14.12 27.21 14.16
N LEU A 110 12.84 26.87 14.32
CA LEU A 110 12.27 26.25 15.53
C LEU A 110 11.61 24.90 15.24
N VAL A 111 11.69 24.40 14.01
CA VAL A 111 11.09 23.13 13.56
C VAL A 111 11.74 21.89 14.18
N HIS A 112 12.99 21.98 14.64
CA HIS A 112 13.71 20.87 15.28
C HIS A 112 13.20 20.58 16.71
N ILE A 113 12.49 21.53 17.33
CA ILE A 113 11.90 21.36 18.65
C ILE A 113 10.73 20.34 18.55
N PRO A 114 10.66 19.33 19.41
CA PRO A 114 9.57 18.36 19.44
C PRO A 114 8.35 18.94 20.15
N TRP A 115 7.69 19.92 19.51
CA TRP A 115 6.52 20.61 20.03
C TRP A 115 5.41 19.67 20.49
N GLU A 116 5.24 18.52 19.84
CA GLU A 116 4.29 17.46 20.17
C GLU A 116 4.52 16.87 21.57
N LEU A 117 5.77 16.89 22.04
CA LEU A 117 6.21 16.33 23.33
C LEU A 117 6.41 17.40 24.41
N ILE A 118 5.97 18.64 24.18
CA ILE A 118 5.88 19.62 25.26
C ILE A 118 4.71 19.24 26.17
N CYS A 119 4.92 19.34 27.49
CA CYS A 119 3.92 19.00 28.49
C CYS A 119 3.08 20.22 28.88
N ILE A 120 1.78 20.01 29.09
CA ILE A 120 0.89 20.96 29.77
C ILE A 120 0.21 20.22 30.93
N GLY A 121 0.55 20.60 32.17
CA GLY A 121 0.21 19.78 33.33
C GLY A 121 0.98 18.45 33.29
N ASP A 122 0.27 17.31 33.24
CA ASP A 122 0.88 15.97 33.18
C ASP A 122 0.65 15.25 31.84
N GLN A 123 0.24 15.99 30.81
CA GLN A 123 -0.06 15.46 29.47
C GLN A 123 0.81 16.10 28.39
N PHE A 124 1.24 15.31 27.41
CA PHE A 124 1.89 15.83 26.22
C PHE A 124 0.86 16.54 25.30
N LEU A 125 1.29 17.56 24.56
CA LEU A 125 0.39 18.25 23.63
C LEU A 125 -0.23 17.29 22.60
N CYS A 126 0.52 16.30 22.12
CA CYS A 126 0.03 15.32 21.15
C CYS A 126 -0.97 14.30 21.69
N GLU A 127 -1.03 14.10 23.01
CA GLU A 127 -2.07 13.32 23.69
C GLU A 127 -3.40 14.08 23.67
N ARG A 128 -3.31 15.39 23.95
CA ARG A 128 -4.46 16.28 24.11
C ARG A 128 -5.06 16.72 22.79
N PHE A 129 -4.25 16.92 21.75
CA PHE A 129 -4.67 17.54 20.49
C PHE A 129 -4.37 16.69 19.25
N CYS A 130 -5.25 16.82 18.26
CA CYS A 130 -4.94 16.47 16.87
C CYS A 130 -4.06 17.60 16.28
N MET A 131 -2.78 17.31 16.07
CA MET A 131 -1.76 18.33 15.74
C MET A 131 -1.28 18.24 14.30
N GLY A 132 -0.88 19.38 13.74
CA GLY A 132 -0.16 19.46 12.47
C GLY A 132 0.71 20.72 12.40
N ARG A 133 1.85 20.62 11.71
CA ARG A 133 2.84 21.71 11.57
C ARG A 133 2.65 22.45 10.25
N LEU A 134 2.51 23.78 10.32
CA LEU A 134 2.59 24.70 9.20
C LEU A 134 3.83 25.57 9.38
N VAL A 135 4.78 25.46 8.46
CA VAL A 135 6.08 26.13 8.62
C VAL A 135 6.12 27.43 7.83
N LYS A 136 6.53 28.51 8.49
CA LYS A 136 6.87 29.77 7.86
C LYS A 136 8.37 29.78 7.60
N THR A 137 8.74 29.75 6.32
CA THR A 137 10.13 29.61 5.88
C THR A 137 10.65 30.84 5.15
N ARG A 138 11.96 31.09 5.28
CA ARG A 138 12.73 32.08 4.51
C ARG A 138 13.23 31.50 3.18
N GLN A 139 13.09 30.19 2.99
CA GLN A 139 13.47 29.49 1.78
C GLN A 139 12.55 29.87 0.61
N GLN A 140 13.08 29.84 -0.61
CA GLN A 140 12.29 30.07 -1.81
C GLN A 140 11.33 28.90 -2.03
N ILE A 141 10.03 29.19 -2.04
CA ILE A 141 9.00 28.23 -2.39
C ILE A 141 8.75 28.34 -3.90
N ILE A 142 8.93 27.24 -4.62
CA ILE A 142 8.53 27.17 -6.03
C ILE A 142 7.06 26.76 -6.04
N GLU A 143 6.22 27.60 -6.65
CA GLU A 143 4.81 27.27 -6.83
C GLU A 143 4.69 25.99 -7.67
N SER A 144 3.99 25.00 -7.11
CA SER A 144 3.65 23.75 -7.78
C SER A 144 2.15 23.73 -8.02
N GLU A 145 1.74 23.16 -9.16
CA GLU A 145 0.33 22.90 -9.40
C GLU A 145 -0.22 21.94 -8.35
N ASP A 146 -1.34 22.31 -7.73
CA ASP A 146 -2.02 21.40 -6.82
C ASP A 146 -2.63 20.25 -7.61
N ARG A 147 -2.16 19.03 -7.35
CA ARG A 147 -2.73 17.80 -7.89
C ARG A 147 -4.22 17.73 -7.51
N PRO A 148 -5.19 17.54 -8.41
CA PRO A 148 -6.55 17.22 -8.00
C PRO A 148 -6.58 15.80 -7.42
N LEU A 149 -7.23 15.60 -6.28
CA LEU A 149 -7.49 14.25 -5.76
C LEU A 149 -8.79 13.74 -6.35
N ASN A 150 -8.70 12.72 -7.19
CA ASN A 150 -9.87 12.04 -7.77
C ASN A 150 -9.95 10.62 -7.26
N LEU A 151 -11.15 10.05 -7.24
CA LEU A 151 -11.31 8.63 -7.02
C LEU A 151 -11.08 7.88 -8.35
N PRO A 152 -10.43 6.69 -8.29
CA PRO A 152 -9.80 6.13 -7.11
C PRO A 152 -8.50 6.82 -6.72
N VAL A 153 -8.23 6.86 -5.42
CA VAL A 153 -6.96 7.37 -4.89
C VAL A 153 -5.86 6.37 -5.21
N ASN A 154 -4.82 6.80 -5.91
CA ASN A 154 -3.68 5.96 -6.24
C ASN A 154 -2.64 6.05 -5.12
N MET A 155 -2.36 4.92 -4.48
CA MET A 155 -1.42 4.82 -3.37
C MET A 155 -0.26 3.88 -3.75
N TRP A 156 0.98 4.34 -3.61
CA TRP A 156 2.17 3.50 -3.78
C TRP A 156 2.70 3.07 -2.42
N ILE A 157 2.88 1.78 -2.22
CA ILE A 157 3.38 1.16 -0.99
C ILE A 157 4.75 0.58 -1.32
N VAL A 158 5.80 1.32 -0.97
CA VAL A 158 7.20 0.89 -1.11
C VAL A 158 7.66 0.31 0.21
N ALA A 159 7.85 -1.00 0.25
CA ALA A 159 8.08 -1.71 1.50
C ALA A 159 9.26 -2.68 1.41
N ASP A 160 10.24 -2.53 2.29
CA ASP A 160 11.46 -3.36 2.33
C ASP A 160 12.20 -3.43 0.98
N PRO A 161 12.57 -2.28 0.38
CA PRO A 161 13.20 -2.23 -0.94
C PRO A 161 14.56 -2.93 -1.01
N LYS A 162 15.27 -3.07 0.12
CA LYS A 162 16.57 -3.75 0.24
C LYS A 162 16.45 -5.24 0.58
N ASN A 163 15.24 -5.75 0.86
CA ASN A 163 14.98 -7.14 1.22
C ASN A 163 15.77 -7.58 2.47
N ASP A 164 15.92 -6.68 3.45
CA ASP A 164 16.60 -6.87 4.73
C ASP A 164 15.70 -6.59 5.95
N LEU A 165 14.47 -6.07 5.75
CA LEU A 165 13.49 -5.74 6.80
C LEU A 165 12.16 -6.50 6.58
N PRO A 166 12.04 -7.76 7.03
CA PRO A 166 10.83 -8.54 6.82
C PRO A 166 9.58 -7.96 7.48
N TYR A 167 9.71 -7.22 8.59
CA TYR A 167 8.60 -6.54 9.24
C TYR A 167 8.07 -5.36 8.40
N ALA A 168 8.95 -4.57 7.80
CA ALA A 168 8.55 -3.51 6.86
C ALA A 168 7.80 -4.09 5.64
N ARG A 169 8.24 -5.26 5.15
CA ARG A 169 7.49 -5.99 4.11
C ARG A 169 6.09 -6.39 4.58
N GLN A 170 5.97 -6.88 5.80
CA GLN A 170 4.69 -7.29 6.36
C GLN A 170 3.76 -6.09 6.54
N GLU A 171 4.25 -4.98 7.09
CA GLU A 171 3.52 -3.71 7.20
C GLU A 171 2.94 -3.28 5.85
N GLY A 172 3.73 -3.33 4.77
CA GLY A 172 3.24 -3.00 3.44
C GLY A 172 2.16 -3.95 2.91
N LYS A 173 2.19 -5.23 3.29
CA LYS A 173 1.13 -6.19 2.97
C LYS A 173 -0.14 -5.92 3.79
N ASP A 174 0.01 -5.64 5.08
CA ASP A 174 -1.11 -5.33 5.97
C ASP A 174 -1.88 -4.09 5.49
N ILE A 175 -1.18 -3.09 4.95
CA ILE A 175 -1.82 -1.93 4.30
C ILE A 175 -2.59 -2.36 3.04
N CYS A 176 -2.06 -3.29 2.25
CA CYS A 176 -2.79 -3.81 1.08
C CYS A 176 -4.05 -4.56 1.48
N ASP A 177 -3.97 -5.39 2.51
CA ASP A 177 -5.12 -6.13 3.04
C ASP A 177 -6.19 -5.15 3.56
N LEU A 178 -5.77 -4.09 4.26
CA LEU A 178 -6.68 -3.04 4.71
C LEU A 178 -7.33 -2.26 3.54
N ILE A 179 -6.58 -2.04 2.45
CA ILE A 179 -7.13 -1.44 1.21
C ILE A 179 -8.17 -2.38 0.60
N ASP A 180 -7.92 -3.68 0.57
CA ASP A 180 -8.90 -4.66 0.07
C ASP A 180 -10.17 -4.63 0.92
N ASP A 181 -10.03 -4.65 2.25
CA ASP A 181 -11.15 -4.64 3.19
C ASP A 181 -12.01 -3.39 3.01
N ILE A 182 -11.41 -2.20 2.98
CA ILE A 182 -12.19 -0.95 2.82
C ILE A 182 -12.85 -0.85 1.44
N ASN A 183 -12.19 -1.32 0.38
CA ASN A 183 -12.77 -1.33 -0.97
C ASN A 183 -13.97 -2.30 -1.06
N ASN A 184 -13.96 -3.39 -0.29
CA ASN A 184 -15.07 -4.35 -0.22
C ASN A 184 -16.22 -3.83 0.65
N GLU A 185 -15.92 -3.12 1.73
CA GLU A 185 -16.92 -2.62 2.68
C GLU A 185 -17.60 -1.32 2.22
N ASN A 186 -16.94 -0.51 1.39
CA ASN A 186 -17.41 0.84 1.06
C ASN A 186 -17.43 1.12 -0.45
N GLU A 187 -18.61 0.99 -1.06
CA GLU A 187 -18.80 1.25 -2.50
C GLU A 187 -18.46 2.70 -2.94
N ASN A 188 -18.32 3.65 -2.01
CA ASN A 188 -18.03 5.06 -2.30
C ASN A 188 -16.56 5.46 -2.15
N ILE A 189 -15.72 4.56 -1.63
CA ILE A 189 -14.28 4.76 -1.51
C ILE A 189 -13.60 3.71 -2.38
N VAL A 190 -12.71 4.15 -3.26
CA VAL A 190 -11.88 3.23 -4.02
C VAL A 190 -10.43 3.71 -3.91
N ILE A 191 -9.59 2.87 -3.32
CA ILE A 191 -8.15 3.08 -3.21
C ILE A 191 -7.46 2.05 -4.09
N ASN A 192 -6.63 2.52 -5.01
CA ASN A 192 -5.76 1.69 -5.81
C ASN A 192 -4.37 1.62 -5.16
N GLY A 193 -4.13 0.58 -4.36
CA GLY A 193 -2.83 0.32 -3.73
C GLY A 193 -1.87 -0.42 -4.67
N VAL A 194 -0.63 0.04 -4.80
CA VAL A 194 0.43 -0.65 -5.55
C VAL A 194 1.55 -1.00 -4.58
N PHE A 195 1.78 -2.30 -4.35
CA PHE A 195 2.88 -2.77 -3.52
C PHE A 195 4.13 -3.03 -4.36
N ASP A 196 5.27 -2.43 -3.99
CA ASP A 196 6.58 -2.72 -4.58
C ASP A 196 7.62 -2.92 -3.46
N SER A 197 8.26 -4.10 -3.42
CA SER A 197 9.37 -4.39 -2.50
C SER A 197 10.76 -4.37 -3.14
N HIS A 198 10.85 -3.92 -4.39
CA HIS A 198 12.08 -3.87 -5.16
C HIS A 198 12.11 -2.56 -5.95
N VAL A 199 12.48 -1.48 -5.26
CA VAL A 199 12.45 -0.10 -5.79
C VAL A 199 13.83 0.51 -5.62
N ASN A 200 14.43 1.00 -6.69
CA ASN A 200 15.66 1.78 -6.64
C ASN A 200 15.37 3.29 -6.83
N SER A 201 16.37 4.15 -6.60
CA SER A 201 16.23 5.61 -6.72
C SER A 201 15.73 6.09 -8.10
N SER A 202 16.06 5.38 -9.19
CA SER A 202 15.54 5.73 -10.53
C SER A 202 14.06 5.40 -10.66
N ASP A 203 13.62 4.25 -10.12
CA ASP A 203 12.21 3.87 -10.10
C ASP A 203 11.38 4.91 -9.33
N VAL A 204 11.88 5.42 -8.19
CA VAL A 204 11.20 6.49 -7.43
C VAL A 204 11.08 7.75 -8.28
N LYS A 205 12.18 8.22 -8.89
CA LYS A 205 12.18 9.44 -9.72
C LYS A 205 11.19 9.36 -10.89
N GLU A 206 11.04 8.18 -11.48
CA GLU A 206 10.11 7.94 -12.58
C GLU A 206 8.66 7.86 -12.10
N LYS A 207 8.40 7.14 -11.00
CA LYS A 207 7.05 6.74 -10.62
C LYS A 207 6.36 7.62 -9.60
N ILE A 208 7.11 8.32 -8.74
CA ILE A 208 6.56 9.02 -7.57
C ILE A 208 5.42 9.98 -7.94
N ARG A 209 5.45 10.53 -9.16
CA ARG A 209 4.47 11.48 -9.71
C ARG A 209 3.22 10.82 -10.31
N HIS A 210 3.12 9.50 -10.32
CA HIS A 210 1.92 8.81 -10.78
C HIS A 210 0.95 8.52 -9.65
N PHE A 211 1.32 8.81 -8.40
CA PHE A 211 0.56 8.46 -7.22
C PHE A 211 0.10 9.69 -6.45
N ASP A 212 -1.05 9.54 -5.81
CA ASP A 212 -1.65 10.55 -4.96
C ASP A 212 -1.07 10.45 -3.55
N PHE A 213 -0.94 9.21 -3.05
CA PHE A 213 -0.33 8.87 -1.75
C PHE A 213 0.88 7.96 -1.93
N ILE A 214 1.85 8.10 -1.02
CA ILE A 214 2.97 7.17 -0.94
C ILE A 214 3.20 6.77 0.50
N HIS A 215 3.28 5.47 0.72
CA HIS A 215 3.80 4.86 1.92
C HIS A 215 5.19 4.30 1.63
N HIS A 216 6.19 4.72 2.41
CA HIS A 216 7.52 4.14 2.38
C HIS A 216 7.85 3.55 3.75
N THR A 217 8.15 2.26 3.81
CA THR A 217 8.66 1.58 5.01
C THR A 217 9.96 0.84 4.69
N GLY A 218 11.00 1.15 5.45
CA GLY A 218 12.35 0.70 5.21
C GLY A 218 13.40 1.57 5.89
N HIS A 219 14.65 1.43 5.46
CA HIS A 219 15.75 2.22 6.00
C HIS A 219 15.73 3.67 5.47
N SER A 220 16.07 4.62 6.33
CA SER A 220 16.45 5.98 5.94
C SER A 220 17.74 6.39 6.62
N TYR A 221 18.50 7.21 5.90
CA TYR A 221 19.75 7.77 6.36
C TYR A 221 19.59 9.26 6.62
N TYR A 222 20.03 9.73 7.79
CA TYR A 222 20.15 11.14 8.12
C TYR A 222 21.62 11.54 8.18
N ASP A 223 22.00 12.51 7.37
CA ASP A 223 23.33 13.11 7.33
C ASP A 223 23.27 14.48 8.02
N SER A 224 23.84 14.60 9.22
CA SER A 224 23.83 15.87 9.96
C SER A 224 24.75 16.93 9.36
N ASP A 225 25.80 16.51 8.65
CA ASP A 225 26.80 17.41 8.08
C ASP A 225 26.35 17.90 6.70
N SER A 226 25.57 17.09 5.98
CA SER A 226 24.94 17.45 4.70
C SER A 226 23.51 16.91 4.61
N PRO A 227 22.54 17.55 5.29
CA PRO A 227 21.14 17.10 5.31
C PRO A 227 20.51 16.85 3.94
N ASP A 228 20.96 17.51 2.86
CA ASP A 228 20.50 17.29 1.49
C ASP A 228 20.86 15.90 0.93
N ASN A 229 21.82 15.19 1.54
CA ASN A 229 22.15 13.79 1.27
C ASN A 229 21.27 12.81 2.07
N SER A 230 20.48 13.29 3.03
CA SER A 230 19.54 12.45 3.77
C SER A 230 18.43 11.93 2.87
N GLY A 231 17.93 10.73 3.13
CA GLY A 231 16.90 10.13 2.30
C GLY A 231 16.61 8.67 2.55
N TRP A 232 15.80 8.08 1.67
CA TRP A 232 15.50 6.66 1.70
C TRP A 232 16.70 5.84 1.22
N GLU A 233 17.10 4.85 2.01
CA GLU A 233 18.12 3.90 1.60
C GLU A 233 17.50 2.87 0.66
N LEU A 234 17.92 2.91 -0.60
CA LEU A 234 17.43 2.02 -1.65
C LEU A 234 18.59 1.22 -2.24
N PRO A 235 18.32 0.05 -2.86
CA PRO A 235 19.35 -0.73 -3.55
C PRO A 235 20.17 0.13 -4.52
N GLY A 236 21.49 0.05 -4.39
CA GLY A 236 22.44 0.78 -5.22
C GLY A 236 22.66 2.22 -4.74
N LYS A 237 21.69 3.11 -4.99
CA LYS A 237 21.80 4.54 -4.64
C LYS A 237 20.59 4.99 -3.83
N ASN A 238 20.84 5.79 -2.79
CA ASN A 238 19.82 6.44 -1.99
C ASN A 238 18.96 7.41 -2.82
N PHE A 239 17.71 7.59 -2.42
CA PHE A 239 16.84 8.65 -2.92
C PHE A 239 16.82 9.78 -1.90
N THR A 240 17.49 10.89 -2.23
CA THR A 240 17.83 11.93 -1.25
C THR A 240 16.96 13.19 -1.36
N ALA A 241 17.02 14.05 -0.35
CA ALA A 241 16.39 15.37 -0.38
C ALA A 241 16.83 16.22 -1.60
N ASN A 242 18.11 16.16 -1.98
CA ASN A 242 18.60 16.82 -3.19
C ASN A 242 17.95 16.26 -4.48
N ASP A 243 17.68 14.96 -4.53
CA ASP A 243 16.95 14.36 -5.66
C ASP A 243 15.51 14.90 -5.71
N ILE A 244 14.84 15.05 -4.56
CA ILE A 244 13.48 15.58 -4.45
C ILE A 244 13.41 17.06 -4.87
N VAL A 245 14.34 17.91 -4.43
CA VAL A 245 14.36 19.33 -4.83
C VAL A 245 14.60 19.49 -6.34
N LYS A 246 15.37 18.60 -6.97
CA LYS A 246 15.51 18.59 -8.44
C LYS A 246 14.23 18.21 -9.18
N MET A 247 13.26 17.65 -8.46
CA MET A 247 11.95 17.27 -9.00
C MET A 247 10.90 18.38 -8.87
N THR A 248 11.28 19.58 -8.41
CA THR A 248 10.36 20.71 -8.25
C THR A 248 9.74 21.18 -9.57
N GLY A 249 8.59 21.86 -9.49
CA GLY A 249 7.85 22.38 -10.64
C GLY A 249 6.92 21.35 -11.30
N THR A 250 6.64 20.23 -10.63
CA THR A 250 5.78 19.16 -11.13
C THR A 250 4.77 18.71 -10.07
N GLN A 251 3.74 17.96 -10.47
CA GLN A 251 2.68 17.49 -9.58
C GLN A 251 3.15 16.32 -8.70
N MET A 252 3.66 16.65 -7.51
CA MET A 252 4.02 15.67 -6.48
C MET A 252 2.78 15.01 -5.85
N PRO A 253 2.94 13.88 -5.15
CA PRO A 253 1.90 13.29 -4.31
C PRO A 253 1.34 14.30 -3.32
N LYS A 254 0.06 14.18 -2.98
CA LYS A 254 -0.53 15.01 -1.92
C LYS A 254 -0.02 14.61 -0.54
N PHE A 255 0.17 13.33 -0.32
CA PHE A 255 0.51 12.78 0.99
C PHE A 255 1.64 11.76 0.90
N ILE A 256 2.66 11.94 1.74
CA ILE A 256 3.76 11.00 1.95
C ILE A 256 3.74 10.54 3.41
N PHE A 257 3.69 9.24 3.64
CA PHE A 257 4.02 8.60 4.91
C PHE A 257 5.37 7.91 4.75
N SER A 258 6.41 8.47 5.38
CA SER A 258 7.74 7.87 5.42
C SER A 258 7.94 7.18 6.77
N ASN A 259 7.54 5.92 6.88
CA ASN A 259 7.73 5.11 8.08
C ASN A 259 9.15 4.52 8.13
N ALA A 260 10.13 5.38 8.39
CA ALA A 260 11.54 5.02 8.39
C ALA A 260 12.28 5.84 9.46
N CYS A 261 13.19 5.20 10.22
CA CYS A 261 13.88 5.83 11.36
C CYS A 261 14.46 7.19 11.00
N GLN A 262 14.15 8.21 11.80
CA GLN A 262 14.67 9.58 11.62
C GLN A 262 14.26 10.29 10.31
N SER A 263 13.28 9.77 9.57
CA SER A 263 12.77 10.36 8.31
C SER A 263 12.10 11.74 8.45
N ALA A 264 11.73 12.18 9.66
CA ALA A 264 11.27 13.52 9.99
C ALA A 264 12.24 14.27 10.91
N ARG A 265 13.45 13.73 11.14
CA ARG A 265 14.51 14.44 11.87
C ARG A 265 14.97 15.63 11.02
N THR A 266 15.08 16.78 11.67
CA THR A 266 15.51 18.01 11.02
C THR A 266 16.29 18.85 12.01
N ASP A 267 17.37 19.46 11.54
CA ASP A 267 17.96 20.62 12.21
C ASP A 267 17.19 21.90 11.82
N LYS A 268 17.65 23.05 12.31
CA LYS A 268 17.10 24.37 11.95
C LYS A 268 17.15 24.54 10.42
N TRP A 269 16.07 25.00 9.81
CA TRP A 269 16.06 25.30 8.37
C TRP A 269 16.75 26.64 8.15
N THR A 270 18.01 26.63 7.71
CA THR A 270 18.81 27.85 7.50
C THR A 270 19.00 28.16 6.02
N THR A 271 19.27 29.43 5.72
CA THR A 271 19.68 29.92 4.38
C THR A 271 21.19 30.16 4.27
N ASP A 272 21.96 29.84 5.33
CA ASP A 272 23.36 30.27 5.51
C ASP A 272 24.38 29.45 4.69
N HIS A 273 23.92 28.43 3.98
CA HIS A 273 24.65 27.90 2.83
C HIS A 273 24.06 28.58 1.60
N SER A 274 24.86 29.47 1.00
CA SER A 274 24.65 30.18 -0.28
C SER A 274 23.42 29.71 -1.06
N ILE A 275 22.56 30.64 -1.47
CA ILE A 275 21.27 30.52 -2.19
C ILE A 275 21.13 29.37 -3.22
N GLU A 276 22.23 28.78 -3.71
CA GLU A 276 22.28 27.57 -4.55
C GLU A 276 22.28 26.21 -3.80
N LYS A 277 22.44 26.17 -2.47
CA LYS A 277 22.60 24.94 -1.66
C LYS A 277 21.92 25.03 -0.28
N GLY A 278 20.63 25.33 -0.23
CA GLY A 278 19.88 25.14 1.02
C GLY A 278 20.07 23.70 1.54
N SER A 279 20.34 23.55 2.83
CA SER A 279 20.43 22.24 3.47
C SER A 279 19.00 21.77 3.79
N TYR A 280 18.52 20.78 3.05
CA TYR A 280 17.12 20.32 3.15
C TYR A 280 17.07 18.93 3.78
N GLY A 281 16.43 18.80 4.95
CA GLY A 281 16.00 17.49 5.44
C GLY A 281 14.91 16.88 4.56
N LEU A 282 14.69 15.57 4.68
CA LEU A 282 13.76 14.82 3.82
C LEU A 282 12.34 15.41 3.80
N ALA A 283 11.75 15.64 4.99
CA ALA A 283 10.42 16.26 5.12
C ALA A 283 10.36 17.64 4.45
N ASN A 284 11.37 18.49 4.66
CA ASN A 284 11.42 19.83 4.08
C ASN A 284 11.42 19.77 2.54
N SER A 285 12.23 18.87 1.96
CA SER A 285 12.31 18.72 0.50
C SER A 285 10.99 18.33 -0.15
N PHE A 286 10.21 17.43 0.47
CA PHE A 286 8.88 17.08 -0.01
C PHE A 286 7.89 18.25 0.11
N MET A 287 7.89 18.96 1.23
CA MET A 287 7.01 20.12 1.42
C MET A 287 7.32 21.24 0.41
N LEU A 288 8.60 21.55 0.16
CA LEU A 288 9.03 22.54 -0.82
C LEU A 288 8.67 22.17 -2.26
N THR A 289 8.49 20.88 -2.55
CA THR A 289 8.12 20.38 -3.88
C THR A 289 6.61 20.23 -4.09
N GLY A 290 5.79 20.63 -3.11
CA GLY A 290 4.34 20.71 -3.25
C GLY A 290 3.53 19.64 -2.52
N VAL A 291 4.19 18.71 -1.82
CA VAL A 291 3.51 17.73 -0.97
C VAL A 291 2.72 18.47 0.11
N LYS A 292 1.45 18.12 0.28
CA LYS A 292 0.53 18.81 1.20
C LYS A 292 0.62 18.28 2.63
N HIS A 293 0.85 16.98 2.76
CA HIS A 293 1.04 16.31 4.05
C HIS A 293 2.24 15.39 4.01
N TYR A 294 3.06 15.48 5.05
CA TYR A 294 4.17 14.58 5.28
C TYR A 294 4.10 14.05 6.69
N ILE A 295 4.13 12.72 6.83
CA ILE A 295 4.32 12.03 8.11
C ILE A 295 5.66 11.32 8.05
N GLY A 296 6.44 11.46 9.12
CA GLY A 296 7.63 10.66 9.33
C GLY A 296 8.00 10.65 10.80
N THR A 297 9.13 10.03 11.11
CA THR A 297 9.58 9.82 12.50
C THR A 297 10.82 10.65 12.81
N SER A 298 10.84 11.36 13.93
CA SER A 298 11.96 12.22 14.31
C SER A 298 13.14 11.46 14.95
N TRP A 299 12.95 10.22 15.36
CA TRP A 299 13.96 9.34 15.96
C TRP A 299 13.72 7.86 15.61
N ASP A 300 14.43 6.94 16.28
CA ASP A 300 14.38 5.52 15.97
C ASP A 300 13.08 4.88 16.45
N ILE A 301 12.52 3.98 15.63
CA ILE A 301 11.26 3.27 15.89
C ILE A 301 11.49 1.76 15.95
N ASN A 302 10.69 1.08 16.77
CA ASN A 302 10.64 -0.38 16.80
C ASN A 302 9.71 -0.89 15.69
N ASP A 303 10.16 -1.89 14.94
CA ASP A 303 9.43 -2.44 13.79
C ASP A 303 7.99 -2.89 14.12
N GLY A 304 7.76 -3.52 15.27
CA GLY A 304 6.44 -4.04 15.66
C GLY A 304 5.45 -2.92 15.97
N ALA A 305 5.76 -2.08 16.96
CA ALA A 305 4.89 -0.97 17.37
C ALA A 305 4.66 0.05 16.23
N SER A 306 5.65 0.23 15.36
CA SER A 306 5.55 1.06 14.15
C SER A 306 4.54 0.50 13.14
N SER A 307 4.50 -0.83 12.97
CA SER A 307 3.52 -1.51 12.11
C SER A 307 2.11 -1.34 12.67
N ASP A 308 1.93 -1.54 13.98
CA ASP A 308 0.64 -1.36 14.65
C ASP A 308 0.15 0.09 14.53
N PHE A 309 1.04 1.06 14.78
CA PHE A 309 0.76 2.48 14.58
C PHE A 309 0.23 2.74 13.16
N THR A 310 0.93 2.22 12.16
CA THR A 310 0.63 2.44 10.75
C THR A 310 -0.70 1.80 10.35
N ALA A 311 -0.98 0.58 10.82
CA ALA A 311 -2.23 -0.11 10.57
C ALA A 311 -3.43 0.66 11.17
N GLU A 312 -3.35 1.13 12.42
CA GLU A 312 -4.39 1.97 13.02
C GLU A 312 -4.53 3.31 12.32
N PHE A 313 -3.42 3.96 11.95
CA PHE A 313 -3.46 5.22 11.22
C PHE A 313 -4.22 5.08 9.90
N TYR A 314 -3.84 4.12 9.04
CA TYR A 314 -4.51 3.92 7.75
C TYR A 314 -5.95 3.45 7.93
N ARG A 315 -6.25 2.60 8.92
CA ARG A 315 -7.63 2.19 9.22
C ARG A 315 -8.51 3.41 9.47
N GLN A 316 -8.04 4.36 10.26
CA GLN A 316 -8.80 5.58 10.53
C GLN A 316 -8.87 6.50 9.31
N LEU A 317 -7.77 6.67 8.57
CA LEU A 317 -7.72 7.51 7.38
C LEU A 317 -8.66 6.98 6.29
N PHE A 318 -8.67 5.66 6.05
CA PHE A 318 -9.51 5.00 5.05
C PHE A 318 -10.98 4.99 5.43
N ASN A 319 -11.30 4.97 6.72
CA ASN A 319 -12.65 5.25 7.24
C ASN A 319 -13.04 6.74 7.18
N GLY A 320 -12.22 7.56 6.53
CA GLY A 320 -12.50 8.95 6.21
C GLY A 320 -12.24 9.93 7.34
N GLU A 321 -11.60 9.53 8.44
CA GLU A 321 -11.22 10.46 9.50
C GLU A 321 -10.21 11.50 9.00
N PRO A 322 -10.21 12.73 9.58
CA PRO A 322 -9.17 13.71 9.28
C PRO A 322 -7.80 13.17 9.64
N ILE A 323 -6.78 13.49 8.84
CA ILE A 323 -5.43 12.95 9.00
C ILE A 323 -4.86 13.16 10.41
N GLY A 324 -5.10 14.32 11.04
CA GLY A 324 -4.62 14.56 12.41
C GLY A 324 -5.37 13.76 13.48
N LYS A 325 -6.61 13.35 13.21
CA LYS A 325 -7.39 12.49 14.11
C LYS A 325 -7.01 11.02 13.95
N ALA A 326 -6.76 10.57 12.72
CA ALA A 326 -6.15 9.26 12.47
C ALA A 326 -4.82 9.13 13.22
N MET A 327 -3.98 10.17 13.12
CA MET A 327 -2.72 10.27 13.85
C MET A 327 -2.88 10.20 15.38
N ASN A 328 -3.81 10.97 15.95
CA ASN A 328 -4.05 10.97 17.39
C ASN A 328 -4.61 9.62 17.90
N LYS A 329 -5.48 8.95 17.13
CA LYS A 329 -6.00 7.61 17.48
C LYS A 329 -4.90 6.55 17.49
N ALA A 330 -4.04 6.54 16.47
CA ALA A 330 -2.88 5.65 16.41
C ALA A 330 -1.93 5.86 17.60
N ARG A 331 -1.70 7.12 18.01
CA ARG A 331 -0.92 7.40 19.23
C ARG A 331 -1.57 6.83 20.49
N ARG A 332 -2.88 7.07 20.66
CA ARG A 332 -3.63 6.60 21.83
C ARG A 332 -3.65 5.08 21.96
N MET A 333 -3.69 4.36 20.84
CA MET A 333 -3.63 2.90 20.85
C MET A 333 -2.33 2.40 21.50
N LEU A 334 -1.18 2.99 21.16
CA LEU A 334 0.11 2.62 21.75
C LEU A 334 0.35 3.20 23.15
N MET A 335 -0.52 4.10 23.62
CA MET A 335 -0.50 4.62 24.99
C MET A 335 -1.34 3.78 25.95
N ASP A 336 -1.96 2.69 25.48
CA ASP A 336 -2.75 1.80 26.32
C ASP A 336 -1.88 1.27 27.49
N PRO A 337 -2.29 1.42 28.76
CA PRO A 337 -1.51 0.94 29.90
C PRO A 337 -1.20 -0.57 29.84
N ASP A 338 -2.06 -1.37 29.21
CA ASP A 338 -1.89 -2.83 29.11
C ASP A 338 -0.89 -3.22 28.02
N ASP A 339 -0.65 -2.35 27.01
CA ASP A 339 0.25 -2.59 25.88
C ASP A 339 1.04 -1.33 25.48
N PHE A 340 1.63 -0.68 26.48
CA PHE A 340 2.31 0.61 26.30
C PHE A 340 3.61 0.49 25.46
N ASP A 341 3.73 1.32 24.43
CA ASP A 341 4.95 1.50 23.63
C ASP A 341 5.21 2.98 23.29
N ILE A 342 6.44 3.48 23.49
CA ILE A 342 6.78 4.89 23.26
C ILE A 342 6.76 5.30 21.77
N CYS A 343 6.65 4.37 20.83
CA CYS A 343 6.68 4.64 19.40
C CYS A 343 5.66 5.71 18.96
N TRP A 344 4.54 5.89 19.69
CA TRP A 344 3.58 6.99 19.46
C TRP A 344 4.23 8.38 19.45
N ALA A 345 5.31 8.55 20.22
CA ALA A 345 5.99 9.83 20.39
C ALA A 345 6.76 10.21 19.12
N SER A 346 7.21 9.20 18.34
CA SER A 346 8.16 9.35 17.24
C SER A 346 7.68 10.17 16.07
N TYR A 347 6.36 10.21 15.86
CA TYR A 347 5.82 10.68 14.62
C TYR A 347 5.50 12.17 14.62
N VAL A 348 5.73 12.83 13.49
CA VAL A 348 5.42 14.24 13.25
C VAL A 348 4.56 14.36 12.00
N LEU A 349 3.53 15.22 12.06
CA LEU A 349 2.67 15.56 10.93
C LEU A 349 2.94 17.00 10.47
N TYR A 350 3.43 17.14 9.24
CA TYR A 350 3.45 18.41 8.52
C TYR A 350 2.19 18.53 7.65
N GLY A 351 1.56 19.70 7.65
CA GLY A 351 0.31 19.98 6.93
C GLY A 351 -0.91 20.18 7.84
N ASP A 352 -2.05 20.50 7.23
CA ASP A 352 -3.31 20.79 7.94
C ASP A 352 -3.97 19.50 8.48
N PRO A 353 -4.09 19.30 9.81
CA PRO A 353 -4.63 18.09 10.42
C PRO A 353 -6.14 17.89 10.19
N HIS A 354 -6.86 18.87 9.65
CA HIS A 354 -8.30 18.78 9.39
C HIS A 354 -8.63 18.12 8.05
N VAL A 355 -7.64 17.90 7.18
CA VAL A 355 -7.88 17.37 5.84
C VAL A 355 -8.41 15.95 5.91
N ARG A 356 -9.58 15.75 5.31
CA ARG A 356 -10.17 14.44 5.00
C ARG A 356 -9.86 14.12 3.55
N TYR A 357 -9.14 13.04 3.36
CA TYR A 357 -8.72 12.58 2.04
C TYR A 357 -9.81 11.74 1.36
N LEU A 358 -10.60 11.02 2.16
CA LEU A 358 -11.62 10.11 1.70
C LEU A 358 -12.92 10.53 2.39
N ASN A 359 -13.81 11.16 1.64
CA ASN A 359 -15.04 11.75 2.19
C ASN A 359 -16.19 10.76 1.95
N VAL A 360 -16.79 10.23 3.03
CA VAL A 360 -17.91 9.27 2.96
C VAL A 360 -19.25 9.98 2.70
N GLU A 361 -19.31 11.32 2.73
CA GLU A 361 -20.57 12.06 2.59
C GLU A 361 -20.90 12.45 1.14
N ASN A 362 -21.83 11.71 0.55
CA ASN A 362 -22.89 12.17 -0.38
C ASN A 362 -22.49 13.07 -1.57
N ASP A 363 -21.38 12.80 -2.26
CA ASP A 363 -21.25 13.29 -3.63
C ASP A 363 -21.95 12.32 -4.60
N ASN A 364 -23.15 12.72 -5.04
CA ASN A 364 -24.04 12.05 -6.00
C ASN A 364 -23.41 11.70 -7.39
N LYS A 365 -22.09 11.82 -7.56
CA LYS A 365 -21.36 11.46 -8.77
C LYS A 365 -20.94 9.99 -8.84
N VAL A 366 -20.87 9.27 -7.71
CA VAL A 366 -20.49 7.85 -7.70
C VAL A 366 -21.61 6.96 -8.25
N SER A 367 -22.89 7.34 -8.04
CA SER A 367 -24.05 6.57 -8.51
C SER A 367 -24.14 6.44 -10.05
N SER A 368 -23.55 7.37 -10.83
CA SER A 368 -23.57 7.26 -12.29
C SER A 368 -22.55 6.26 -12.84
N TYR A 369 -21.45 6.01 -12.13
CA TYR A 369 -20.49 4.96 -12.49
C TYR A 369 -21.04 3.57 -12.15
N ILE A 370 -21.64 3.40 -10.96
CA ILE A 370 -22.15 2.10 -10.50
C ILE A 370 -23.40 1.64 -11.27
N LYS A 371 -24.25 2.57 -11.76
CA LYS A 371 -25.42 2.20 -12.57
C LYS A 371 -25.08 1.66 -13.97
N GLY A 372 -23.88 1.92 -14.48
CA GLY A 372 -23.42 1.33 -15.75
C GLY A 372 -23.01 -0.14 -15.64
N VAL A 373 -22.70 -0.63 -14.43
CA VAL A 373 -22.12 -1.97 -14.21
C VAL A 373 -23.17 -3.03 -13.83
N LYS A 374 -24.35 -2.63 -13.33
CA LYS A 374 -25.37 -3.59 -12.83
C LYS A 374 -26.50 -3.94 -13.82
N SER A 375 -26.50 -3.49 -15.08
CA SER A 375 -27.57 -3.83 -16.03
C SER A 375 -27.08 -4.45 -17.35
N GLU A 376 -26.54 -5.66 -17.32
CA GLU A 376 -26.54 -6.51 -18.52
C GLU A 376 -26.67 -8.00 -18.15
N LYS A 377 -27.81 -8.35 -17.55
CA LYS A 377 -28.38 -9.71 -17.60
C LYS A 377 -29.67 -9.69 -18.43
N THR A 378 -29.49 -10.05 -19.70
CA THR A 378 -30.42 -10.78 -20.59
C THR A 378 -31.93 -10.52 -20.47
N ILE A 379 -32.52 -9.72 -21.39
CA ILE A 379 -33.91 -9.94 -21.86
C ILE A 379 -34.03 -9.61 -23.36
N TYR A 380 -34.14 -10.66 -24.18
CA TYR A 380 -34.82 -10.60 -25.48
C TYR A 380 -36.33 -10.55 -25.22
N LYS A 381 -37.00 -9.43 -25.53
CA LYS A 381 -38.39 -9.45 -26.03
C LYS A 381 -38.85 -8.08 -26.54
N ASN A 382 -39.39 -8.12 -27.75
CA ASN A 382 -40.26 -7.15 -28.40
C ASN A 382 -41.08 -6.27 -27.45
N ASN A 383 -41.14 -4.96 -27.72
CA ASN A 383 -42.32 -4.41 -28.39
C ASN A 383 -42.14 -2.94 -28.77
N ARG A 384 -42.47 -2.67 -30.03
CA ARG A 384 -42.92 -1.36 -30.51
C ARG A 384 -44.08 -0.88 -29.64
N SER A 385 -44.06 0.37 -29.21
CA SER A 385 -45.02 1.39 -29.67
C SER A 385 -44.96 2.66 -28.82
N PHE A 386 -45.44 3.75 -29.42
CA PHE A 386 -45.84 5.03 -28.84
C PHE A 386 -44.76 6.10 -28.55
N LEU A 387 -44.51 6.92 -29.59
CA LEU A 387 -44.32 8.35 -29.42
C LEU A 387 -45.47 9.10 -30.11
N THR A 388 -46.17 9.89 -29.31
CA THR A 388 -47.23 10.81 -29.70
C THR A 388 -46.73 12.24 -29.85
N LYS A 389 -47.28 12.93 -30.86
CA LYS A 389 -47.46 14.40 -31.03
C LYS A 389 -46.18 15.19 -31.36
N ARG A 390 -46.16 16.19 -32.24
CA ARG A 390 -47.17 16.97 -32.99
C ARG A 390 -46.37 17.64 -34.14
N GLY A 391 -46.81 17.59 -35.40
CA GLY A 391 -47.37 18.78 -36.03
C GLY A 391 -46.45 19.37 -37.11
N GLY A 392 -46.69 18.97 -38.37
CA GLY A 392 -46.07 19.56 -39.55
C GLY A 392 -46.69 18.99 -40.82
N LYS A 393 -47.75 19.62 -41.32
CA LYS A 393 -48.35 19.30 -42.61
C LYS A 393 -47.34 19.68 -43.71
N VAL A 394 -46.67 18.70 -44.28
CA VAL A 394 -46.03 18.82 -45.60
C VAL A 394 -46.76 17.82 -46.49
N GLY A 395 -47.57 18.34 -47.42
CA GLY A 395 -48.22 17.52 -48.43
C GLY A 395 -47.18 16.99 -49.40
N TRP A 396 -46.99 15.68 -49.43
CA TRP A 396 -46.23 15.01 -50.48
C TRP A 396 -47.21 14.50 -51.53
N ASN A 397 -47.16 15.12 -52.71
CA ASN A 397 -47.84 14.64 -53.90
C ASN A 397 -47.31 13.24 -54.25
N PHE A 398 -48.22 12.26 -54.32
CA PHE A 398 -47.96 10.94 -54.87
C PHE A 398 -47.74 11.05 -56.38
N LEU A 399 -46.48 11.14 -56.81
CA LEU A 399 -46.04 10.84 -58.17
C LEU A 399 -44.75 10.01 -58.06
N ASN A 400 -44.74 8.86 -58.75
CA ASN A 400 -43.66 7.85 -58.84
C ASN A 400 -43.50 6.82 -57.70
N ILE A 401 -44.49 5.92 -57.60
CA ILE A 401 -44.41 4.63 -56.88
C ILE A 401 -43.25 3.73 -57.37
N LYS A 402 -42.76 3.90 -58.61
CA LYS A 402 -41.60 3.16 -59.12
C LYS A 402 -40.27 3.64 -58.57
N GLU A 403 -40.07 4.95 -58.39
CA GLU A 403 -38.81 5.49 -57.89
C GLU A 403 -38.64 5.23 -56.39
N THR A 404 -39.70 5.39 -55.61
CA THR A 404 -39.68 5.07 -54.17
C THR A 404 -39.40 3.60 -53.89
N ARG A 405 -39.93 2.69 -54.71
CA ARG A 405 -39.60 1.25 -54.63
C ARG A 405 -38.13 0.97 -54.97
N ASN A 406 -37.58 1.63 -55.99
CA ASN A 406 -36.18 1.46 -56.38
C ASN A 406 -35.23 2.01 -55.30
N TRP A 407 -35.54 3.16 -54.70
CA TRP A 407 -34.79 3.71 -53.57
C TRP A 407 -34.88 2.82 -52.32
N LEU A 408 -36.02 2.19 -52.06
CA LEU A 408 -36.16 1.25 -50.95
C LEU A 408 -35.32 -0.03 -51.16
N ILE A 409 -35.29 -0.54 -52.40
CA ILE A 409 -34.46 -1.69 -52.77
C ILE A 409 -32.97 -1.33 -52.63
N LEU A 410 -32.54 -0.18 -53.14
CA LEU A 410 -31.16 0.31 -52.98
C LEU A 410 -30.79 0.50 -51.51
N PHE A 411 -31.71 1.01 -50.68
CA PHE A 411 -31.51 1.16 -49.24
C PHE A 411 -31.37 -0.20 -48.52
N LEU A 412 -32.17 -1.20 -48.90
CA LEU A 412 -32.04 -2.56 -48.36
C LEU A 412 -30.74 -3.23 -48.80
N PHE A 413 -30.29 -3.02 -50.05
CA PHE A 413 -28.97 -3.47 -50.51
C PHE A 413 -27.84 -2.76 -49.76
N PHE A 414 -27.99 -1.47 -49.46
CA PHE A 414 -27.01 -0.71 -48.69
C PHE A 414 -26.93 -1.17 -47.23
N ILE A 415 -28.06 -1.45 -46.58
CA ILE A 415 -28.09 -2.06 -45.24
C ILE A 415 -27.49 -3.46 -45.27
N GLY A 416 -27.85 -4.27 -46.28
CA GLY A 416 -27.27 -5.60 -46.47
C GLY A 416 -25.75 -5.53 -46.64
N PHE A 417 -25.27 -4.59 -47.45
CA PHE A 417 -23.85 -4.33 -47.66
C PHE A 417 -23.16 -3.90 -46.37
N LEU A 418 -23.73 -2.96 -45.61
CA LEU A 418 -23.21 -2.54 -44.31
C LEU A 418 -23.17 -3.69 -43.29
N MET A 419 -24.20 -4.54 -43.25
CA MET A 419 -24.21 -5.73 -42.40
C MET A 419 -23.14 -6.74 -42.82
N THR A 420 -23.00 -7.01 -44.12
CA THR A 420 -21.94 -7.91 -44.61
C THR A 420 -20.54 -7.36 -44.38
N TYR A 421 -20.36 -6.04 -44.50
CA TYR A 421 -19.09 -5.36 -44.22
C TYR A 421 -18.73 -5.44 -42.74
N SER A 422 -19.69 -5.16 -41.85
CA SER A 422 -19.51 -5.30 -40.40
C SER A 422 -19.22 -6.75 -39.96
N LEU A 423 -19.88 -7.73 -40.59
CA LEU A 423 -19.60 -9.16 -40.36
C LEU A 423 -18.21 -9.55 -40.88
N MET A 424 -17.77 -9.03 -42.03
CA MET A 424 -16.41 -9.22 -42.55
C MET A 424 -15.36 -8.60 -41.63
N ASP A 425 -15.58 -7.39 -41.12
CA ASP A 425 -14.66 -6.73 -40.19
C ASP A 425 -14.52 -7.50 -38.87
N ASN A 426 -15.64 -7.96 -38.29
CA ASN A 426 -15.62 -8.81 -37.09
C ASN A 426 -14.90 -10.15 -37.35
N TYR A 427 -15.08 -10.74 -38.53
CA TYR A 427 -14.40 -11.97 -38.93
C TYR A 427 -12.88 -11.75 -39.11
N ILE A 428 -12.46 -10.65 -39.74
CA ILE A 428 -11.05 -10.28 -39.90
C ILE A 428 -10.40 -9.99 -38.54
N GLN A 429 -11.11 -9.32 -37.61
CA GLN A 429 -10.62 -9.08 -36.25
C GLN A 429 -10.48 -10.39 -35.46
N ALA A 430 -11.45 -11.31 -35.58
CA ALA A 430 -11.38 -12.62 -34.95
C ALA A 430 -10.17 -13.44 -35.43
N ILE A 431 -9.89 -13.46 -36.73
CA ILE A 431 -8.71 -14.13 -37.30
C ILE A 431 -7.42 -13.52 -36.77
N LYS A 432 -7.31 -12.17 -36.76
CA LYS A 432 -6.14 -11.48 -36.21
C LYS A 432 -5.91 -11.81 -34.72
N ASN A 433 -6.98 -11.93 -33.93
CA ASN A 433 -6.88 -12.28 -32.52
C ASN A 433 -6.44 -13.74 -32.32
N ILE A 434 -6.88 -14.68 -33.17
CA ILE A 434 -6.43 -16.08 -33.15
C ILE A 434 -4.93 -16.19 -33.44
N GLU A 435 -4.42 -15.47 -34.45
CA GLU A 435 -2.98 -15.46 -34.74
C GLU A 435 -2.17 -14.90 -33.58
N LYS A 436 -2.65 -13.83 -32.94
CA LYS A 436 -2.00 -13.23 -31.77
C LYS A 436 -1.98 -14.14 -30.55
N ILE A 437 -3.09 -14.84 -30.28
CA ILE A 437 -3.17 -15.86 -29.23
C ILE A 437 -2.13 -16.95 -29.48
N LYS A 438 -2.01 -17.43 -30.72
CA LYS A 438 -1.03 -18.46 -31.09
C LYS A 438 0.41 -17.98 -30.85
N VAL A 439 0.73 -16.73 -31.19
CA VAL A 439 2.04 -16.14 -30.90
C VAL A 439 2.30 -16.07 -29.39
N LEU A 440 1.31 -15.67 -28.60
CA LEU A 440 1.44 -15.58 -27.14
C LEU A 440 1.65 -16.96 -26.50
N SER A 441 0.90 -17.97 -26.94
CA SER A 441 1.09 -19.37 -26.51
C SER A 441 2.48 -19.89 -26.86
N MET A 442 2.96 -19.64 -28.08
CA MET A 442 4.33 -20.00 -28.50
C MET A 442 5.40 -19.30 -27.66
N HIS A 443 5.16 -18.05 -27.26
CA HIS A 443 6.06 -17.30 -26.40
C HIS A 443 6.14 -17.91 -25.00
N ILE A 444 4.99 -18.24 -24.40
CA ILE A 444 4.92 -18.94 -23.11
C ILE A 444 5.64 -20.30 -23.17
N ASP A 445 5.48 -21.04 -24.27
CA ASP A 445 6.19 -22.32 -24.46
C ASP A 445 7.70 -22.13 -24.55
N GLN A 446 8.15 -21.05 -25.18
CA GLN A 446 9.57 -20.72 -25.23
C GLN A 446 10.10 -20.30 -23.85
N MET A 447 9.36 -19.49 -23.10
CA MET A 447 9.70 -19.12 -21.72
C MET A 447 9.85 -20.35 -20.83
N GLN A 448 8.94 -21.31 -20.94
CA GLN A 448 9.05 -22.58 -20.21
C GLN A 448 10.34 -23.31 -20.56
N LYS A 449 10.65 -23.48 -21.86
CA LYS A 449 11.89 -24.16 -22.30
C LYS A 449 13.14 -23.48 -21.77
N ASP A 450 13.16 -22.15 -21.76
CA ASP A 450 14.29 -21.37 -21.25
C ASP A 450 14.50 -21.61 -19.75
N VAL A 451 13.41 -21.60 -18.97
CA VAL A 451 13.46 -21.88 -17.52
C VAL A 451 13.88 -23.32 -17.25
N ASP A 452 13.31 -24.29 -17.97
CA ASP A 452 13.69 -25.70 -17.85
C ASP A 452 15.19 -25.91 -18.16
N LEU A 453 15.71 -25.25 -19.20
CA LEU A 453 17.14 -25.29 -19.55
C LEU A 453 18.03 -24.68 -18.45
N LEU A 454 17.59 -23.59 -17.81
CA LEU A 454 18.32 -22.97 -16.70
C LEU A 454 18.37 -23.88 -15.48
N PHE A 455 17.26 -24.52 -15.14
CA PHE A 455 17.24 -25.51 -14.05
C PHE A 455 18.07 -26.75 -14.38
N GLN A 456 18.04 -27.23 -15.62
CA GLN A 456 18.88 -28.34 -16.04
C GLN A 456 20.38 -28.01 -15.86
N LYS A 457 20.82 -26.81 -16.25
CA LYS A 457 22.21 -26.35 -16.04
C LYS A 457 22.60 -26.31 -14.56
N LEU A 458 21.67 -25.95 -13.67
CA LEU A 458 21.91 -25.99 -12.23
C LEU A 458 22.06 -27.43 -11.72
N ILE A 459 21.19 -28.33 -12.16
CA ILE A 459 21.23 -29.75 -11.79
C ILE A 459 22.52 -30.40 -12.29
N ASP A 460 22.93 -30.12 -13.54
CA ASP A 460 24.16 -30.64 -14.12
C ASP A 460 25.40 -30.17 -13.35
N LYS A 461 25.38 -28.93 -12.82
CA LYS A 461 26.51 -28.34 -12.09
C LYS A 461 26.58 -28.77 -10.62
N PHE A 462 25.44 -28.85 -9.94
CA PHE A 462 25.37 -29.01 -8.48
C PHE A 462 24.76 -30.34 -8.01
N GLY A 463 24.29 -31.17 -8.94
CA GLY A 463 23.50 -32.36 -8.64
C GLY A 463 22.02 -32.05 -8.41
N PRO A 464 21.21 -33.07 -8.06
CA PRO A 464 19.78 -32.90 -7.87
C PRO A 464 19.49 -31.87 -6.77
N LEU A 465 18.63 -30.89 -7.08
CA LEU A 465 18.18 -29.89 -6.13
C LEU A 465 17.33 -30.54 -5.03
N ASN A 466 17.43 -30.01 -3.81
CA ASN A 466 16.59 -30.46 -2.71
C ASN A 466 15.10 -30.26 -3.06
N PRO A 467 14.24 -31.24 -2.77
CA PRO A 467 12.80 -31.06 -2.95
C PRO A 467 12.32 -29.89 -2.10
N PRO A 468 11.29 -29.15 -2.55
CA PRO A 468 10.73 -28.06 -1.78
C PRO A 468 10.20 -28.60 -0.45
N LYS A 469 10.52 -27.90 0.65
CA LYS A 469 10.02 -28.28 1.99
C LYS A 469 8.52 -28.05 2.13
N CYS A 470 8.00 -27.06 1.42
CA CYS A 470 6.58 -26.72 1.42
C CYS A 470 6.01 -26.73 0.00
N LYS A 471 4.69 -26.92 -0.11
CA LYS A 471 3.96 -26.76 -1.38
C LYS A 471 4.18 -25.35 -1.92
N SER A 472 4.90 -25.24 -3.03
CA SER A 472 5.36 -23.95 -3.54
C SER A 472 5.04 -23.78 -5.01
N ILE A 473 4.74 -22.55 -5.39
CA ILE A 473 4.50 -22.18 -6.79
C ILE A 473 5.26 -20.90 -7.13
N SER A 474 5.87 -20.85 -8.30
CA SER A 474 6.50 -19.65 -8.83
C SER A 474 5.75 -19.12 -10.04
N VAL A 475 5.64 -17.80 -10.14
CA VAL A 475 4.95 -17.12 -11.25
C VAL A 475 5.98 -16.45 -12.16
N TYR A 476 6.03 -16.86 -13.43
CA TYR A 476 7.00 -16.40 -14.44
C TYR A 476 6.34 -15.61 -15.56
N PHE A 477 6.90 -14.44 -15.89
CA PHE A 477 6.49 -13.58 -17.00
C PHE A 477 7.69 -12.85 -17.60
N GLU A 478 7.68 -12.60 -18.91
CA GLU A 478 8.76 -11.89 -19.59
C GLU A 478 8.54 -10.36 -19.54
N SER A 479 9.58 -9.63 -19.13
CA SER A 479 9.60 -8.17 -18.98
C SER A 479 10.27 -7.51 -20.19
N GLN A 480 9.59 -7.45 -21.33
CA GLN A 480 10.00 -6.53 -22.41
C GLN A 480 9.50 -5.11 -22.11
N ILE A 481 10.18 -4.10 -22.65
CA ILE A 481 10.17 -2.68 -22.23
C ILE A 481 8.76 -2.05 -22.15
N ASN A 482 7.78 -2.58 -22.89
CA ASN A 482 6.38 -2.16 -22.80
C ASN A 482 5.63 -3.04 -21.79
N ASP A 483 4.97 -2.40 -20.82
CA ASP A 483 3.99 -3.00 -19.90
C ASP A 483 4.53 -3.84 -18.73
N ARG A 484 5.82 -3.69 -18.39
CA ARG A 484 6.46 -4.34 -17.24
C ARG A 484 5.71 -4.13 -15.92
N ALA A 485 5.23 -2.91 -15.68
CA ALA A 485 4.50 -2.56 -14.45
C ALA A 485 3.17 -3.33 -14.34
N GLN A 486 2.42 -3.41 -15.44
CA GLN A 486 1.14 -4.13 -15.47
C GLN A 486 1.33 -5.63 -15.26
N LYS A 487 2.33 -6.24 -15.90
CA LYS A 487 2.64 -7.66 -15.68
C LYS A 487 3.06 -7.94 -14.24
N LYS A 488 3.87 -7.07 -13.62
CA LYS A 488 4.20 -7.18 -12.19
C LYS A 488 2.96 -7.15 -11.30
N LEU A 489 2.02 -6.26 -11.59
CA LEU A 489 0.75 -6.18 -10.85
C LEU A 489 -0.11 -7.43 -11.04
N ILE A 490 -0.20 -7.95 -12.27
CA ILE A 490 -0.90 -9.21 -12.57
C ILE A 490 -0.25 -10.37 -11.80
N ALA A 491 1.08 -10.45 -11.80
CA ALA A 491 1.81 -11.46 -11.04
C ALA A 491 1.53 -11.35 -9.53
N ALA A 492 1.60 -10.13 -8.96
CA ALA A 492 1.34 -9.90 -7.55
C ALA A 492 -0.11 -10.24 -7.17
N ALA A 493 -1.09 -9.90 -8.03
CA ALA A 493 -2.49 -10.27 -7.84
C ALA A 493 -2.68 -11.80 -7.85
N ILE A 494 -2.02 -12.50 -8.78
CA ILE A 494 -2.04 -13.98 -8.85
C ILE A 494 -1.38 -14.59 -7.61
N GLU A 495 -0.20 -14.11 -7.21
CA GLU A 495 0.53 -14.59 -6.03
C GLU A 495 -0.28 -14.37 -4.74
N SER A 496 -0.92 -13.21 -4.60
CA SER A 496 -1.81 -12.89 -3.49
C SER A 496 -3.00 -13.86 -3.42
N GLU A 497 -3.71 -14.08 -4.53
CA GLU A 497 -4.87 -14.97 -4.56
C GLU A 497 -4.49 -16.44 -4.34
N ILE A 498 -3.36 -16.89 -4.89
CA ILE A 498 -2.79 -18.21 -4.57
C ILE A 498 -2.50 -18.32 -3.08
N ASN A 499 -1.86 -17.31 -2.49
CA ASN A 499 -1.53 -17.31 -1.08
C ASN A 499 -2.76 -17.22 -0.18
N LYS A 500 -3.85 -16.58 -0.63
CA LYS A 500 -5.06 -16.47 0.18
C LYS A 500 -5.93 -17.73 0.10
N ARG A 501 -6.08 -18.30 -1.11
CA ARG A 501 -7.14 -19.29 -1.39
C ARG A 501 -6.66 -20.70 -1.69
N THR A 502 -5.36 -20.95 -1.66
CA THR A 502 -4.80 -22.28 -1.93
C THR A 502 -3.79 -22.70 -0.86
N GLY A 503 -3.46 -23.99 -0.84
CA GLY A 503 -2.41 -24.52 0.03
C GLY A 503 -0.98 -24.24 -0.44
N PHE A 504 -0.79 -23.51 -1.54
CA PHE A 504 0.54 -23.19 -2.06
C PHE A 504 1.10 -21.91 -1.44
N ILE A 505 2.42 -21.86 -1.35
CA ILE A 505 3.21 -20.69 -0.98
C ILE A 505 3.85 -20.11 -2.25
N PRO A 506 3.53 -18.87 -2.65
CA PRO A 506 4.17 -18.24 -3.79
C PRO A 506 5.65 -17.94 -3.48
N LEU A 507 6.54 -18.33 -4.39
CA LEU A 507 7.94 -17.95 -4.36
C LEU A 507 8.14 -16.79 -5.35
N ALA A 508 8.29 -15.57 -4.82
CA ALA A 508 8.43 -14.36 -5.63
C ALA A 508 9.68 -14.44 -6.51
N THR A 509 9.51 -14.65 -7.81
CA THR A 509 10.63 -14.68 -8.76
C THR A 509 10.18 -14.31 -10.17
N ASP A 510 10.43 -13.06 -10.60
CA ASP A 510 10.31 -12.72 -12.03
C ASP A 510 11.46 -13.36 -12.84
N LEU A 511 11.23 -13.59 -14.15
CA LEU A 511 12.18 -14.28 -15.05
C LEU A 511 13.55 -13.59 -15.13
N VAL A 512 13.58 -12.26 -15.01
CA VAL A 512 14.81 -11.47 -14.99
C VAL A 512 15.61 -11.73 -13.71
N SER A 513 14.92 -11.76 -12.57
CA SER A 513 15.49 -12.08 -11.27
C SER A 513 15.97 -13.53 -11.22
N LEU A 514 15.20 -14.47 -11.76
CA LEU A 514 15.61 -15.87 -11.90
C LEU A 514 16.91 -15.97 -12.71
N ARG A 515 16.94 -15.39 -13.91
CA ARG A 515 18.14 -15.41 -14.78
C ARG A 515 19.35 -14.83 -14.05
N ARG A 516 19.20 -13.70 -13.36
CA ARG A 516 20.29 -13.07 -12.58
C ARG A 516 20.76 -13.97 -11.43
N ILE A 517 19.84 -14.54 -10.67
CA ILE A 517 20.14 -15.47 -9.57
C ILE A 517 20.91 -16.67 -10.13
N ILE A 518 20.37 -17.33 -11.15
CA ILE A 518 20.98 -18.52 -11.74
C ILE A 518 22.35 -18.22 -12.37
N ILE A 519 22.53 -17.10 -13.07
CA ILE A 519 23.84 -16.69 -13.61
C ILE A 519 24.87 -16.47 -12.49
N ASN A 520 24.46 -15.84 -11.38
CA ASN A 520 25.32 -15.65 -10.21
C ASN A 520 25.65 -17.00 -9.53
N LEU A 521 24.69 -17.92 -9.46
CA LEU A 521 24.89 -19.28 -8.94
C LEU A 521 25.84 -20.09 -9.84
N LEU A 522 25.70 -19.97 -11.15
CA LEU A 522 26.59 -20.62 -12.12
C LEU A 522 28.01 -20.06 -12.08
N SER A 523 28.26 -18.90 -11.47
CA SER A 523 29.62 -18.34 -11.27
C SER A 523 30.22 -18.57 -9.88
N GLN A 524 29.45 -19.07 -8.89
CA GLN A 524 29.89 -19.24 -7.50
C GLN A 524 29.64 -20.66 -6.93
N LYS A 525 29.99 -20.92 -5.65
CA LYS A 525 29.55 -22.11 -4.87
C LYS A 525 28.06 -21.94 -4.52
N PRO A 526 27.25 -23.02 -4.45
CA PRO A 526 25.81 -22.88 -4.27
C PRO A 526 25.51 -22.32 -2.87
N PRO A 527 24.56 -21.38 -2.70
CA PRO A 527 23.98 -21.09 -1.41
C PRO A 527 23.22 -22.33 -0.96
N ILE A 528 23.31 -22.61 0.34
CA ILE A 528 22.91 -23.88 0.97
C ILE A 528 21.38 -24.15 0.88
N ASN A 529 20.57 -23.30 0.23
CA ASN A 529 19.12 -23.32 0.41
C ASN A 529 18.23 -22.97 -0.81
N TYR A 530 18.73 -23.05 -2.05
CA TYR A 530 17.87 -22.83 -3.22
C TYR A 530 16.98 -24.05 -3.50
N GLN A 531 15.66 -23.89 -3.46
CA GLN A 531 14.66 -24.95 -3.65
C GLN A 531 13.93 -24.76 -4.99
N LEU A 532 13.72 -25.86 -5.71
CA LEU A 532 12.87 -25.86 -6.90
C LEU A 532 11.40 -25.75 -6.45
N PRO A 533 10.58 -24.84 -7.00
CA PRO A 533 9.14 -24.83 -6.69
C PRO A 533 8.50 -26.16 -7.08
N GLU A 534 7.34 -26.50 -6.51
CA GLU A 534 6.58 -27.68 -6.94
C GLU A 534 5.87 -27.43 -8.28
N LEU A 535 5.31 -26.22 -8.43
CA LEU A 535 4.58 -25.77 -9.62
C LEU A 535 5.21 -24.51 -10.22
N MET A 536 5.13 -24.38 -11.54
CA MET A 536 5.49 -23.16 -12.25
C MET A 536 4.28 -22.68 -13.04
N LEU A 537 3.90 -21.42 -12.83
CA LEU A 537 2.88 -20.74 -13.60
C LEU A 537 3.56 -19.75 -14.52
N PHE A 538 3.38 -19.91 -15.82
CA PHE A 538 3.86 -18.97 -16.83
C PHE A 538 2.70 -18.12 -17.31
N PHE A 539 2.91 -16.84 -17.51
CA PHE A 539 1.89 -16.01 -18.16
C PHE A 539 2.49 -14.93 -19.04
N ASP A 540 1.68 -14.50 -19.99
CA ASP A 540 1.94 -13.32 -20.80
C ASP A 540 0.64 -12.58 -21.12
N THR A 541 0.76 -11.34 -21.56
CA THR A 541 -0.38 -10.43 -21.74
C THR A 541 -0.40 -9.84 -23.13
N TYR A 542 -1.59 -9.74 -23.72
CA TYR A 542 -1.80 -9.09 -25.00
C TYR A 542 -2.87 -7.99 -24.89
N LYS A 543 -2.56 -6.79 -25.38
CA LYS A 543 -3.50 -5.66 -25.40
C LYS A 543 -4.42 -5.75 -26.62
N ILE A 544 -5.73 -5.80 -26.38
CA ILE A 544 -6.75 -5.82 -27.43
C ILE A 544 -7.18 -4.36 -27.70
N ASP A 545 -6.69 -3.77 -28.80
CA ASP A 545 -6.83 -2.34 -29.10
C ASP A 545 -8.26 -1.86 -29.33
N SER A 546 -9.22 -2.74 -29.65
CA SER A 546 -10.61 -2.37 -29.94
C SER A 546 -11.51 -2.23 -28.71
N GLN A 547 -11.07 -2.68 -27.52
CA GLN A 547 -11.94 -2.78 -26.34
C GLN A 547 -11.33 -2.32 -25.01
N SER A 548 -10.11 -1.76 -25.00
CA SER A 548 -9.41 -1.43 -23.74
C SER A 548 -9.32 -2.64 -22.80
N THR A 549 -9.05 -3.84 -23.33
CA THR A 549 -8.94 -5.08 -22.54
C THR A 549 -7.56 -5.70 -22.74
N TYR A 550 -7.07 -6.34 -21.68
CA TYR A 550 -5.93 -7.24 -21.72
C TYR A 550 -6.41 -8.68 -21.73
N LEU A 551 -5.82 -9.48 -22.61
CA LEU A 551 -5.87 -10.92 -22.56
C LEU A 551 -4.66 -11.40 -21.78
N VAL A 552 -4.87 -12.11 -20.67
CA VAL A 552 -3.85 -12.84 -19.95
C VAL A 552 -3.90 -14.29 -20.40
N VAL A 553 -2.79 -14.79 -20.91
CA VAL A 553 -2.64 -16.20 -21.25
C VAL A 553 -1.73 -16.82 -20.21
N MET A 554 -2.18 -17.91 -19.60
CA MET A 554 -1.48 -18.60 -18.53
C MET A 554 -1.26 -20.07 -18.85
N LYS A 555 -0.15 -20.65 -18.37
CA LYS A 555 0.17 -22.06 -18.48
C LYS A 555 0.72 -22.56 -17.16
N LEU A 556 0.14 -23.64 -16.64
CA LEU A 556 0.55 -24.24 -15.37
C LEU A 556 1.27 -25.56 -15.64
N VAL A 557 2.48 -25.71 -15.09
CA VAL A 557 3.30 -26.93 -15.28
C VAL A 557 3.84 -27.45 -13.95
N ASN A 558 4.08 -28.76 -13.89
CA ASN A 558 4.77 -29.38 -12.78
C ASN A 558 6.28 -29.19 -12.93
N ALA A 559 6.92 -28.54 -11.96
CA ALA A 559 8.32 -28.14 -12.06
C ALA A 559 9.29 -29.33 -12.16
N LYS A 560 8.97 -30.44 -11.50
CA LYS A 560 9.83 -31.63 -11.45
C LYS A 560 9.79 -32.43 -12.76
N THR A 561 8.62 -32.51 -13.39
CA THR A 561 8.41 -33.37 -14.57
C THR A 561 8.36 -32.60 -15.89
N GLY A 562 8.25 -31.27 -15.84
CA GLY A 562 8.00 -30.42 -17.00
C GLY A 562 6.63 -30.64 -17.65
N ARG A 563 5.77 -31.50 -17.07
CA ARG A 563 4.47 -31.84 -17.65
C ARG A 563 3.47 -30.71 -17.44
N THR A 564 2.78 -30.35 -18.52
CA THR A 564 1.68 -29.40 -18.49
C THR A 564 0.52 -29.94 -17.64
N ILE A 565 0.05 -29.13 -16.69
CA ILE A 565 -1.12 -29.40 -15.84
C ILE A 565 -2.37 -28.75 -16.41
N ILE A 566 -2.22 -27.50 -16.87
CA ILE A 566 -3.23 -26.72 -17.61
C ILE A 566 -2.51 -26.15 -18.84
N ASP A 567 -2.98 -26.56 -20.02
CA ASP A 567 -2.49 -26.02 -21.28
C ASP A 567 -3.25 -24.74 -21.59
N HIS A 568 -2.52 -23.73 -22.07
CA HIS A 568 -2.88 -22.31 -22.20
C HIS A 568 -4.35 -21.95 -21.90
N PHE A 569 -4.59 -21.32 -20.75
CA PHE A 569 -5.89 -20.77 -20.38
C PHE A 569 -5.90 -19.24 -20.44
N PHE A 570 -7.09 -18.66 -20.59
CA PHE A 570 -7.30 -17.30 -21.05
C PHE A 570 -8.19 -16.54 -20.07
N GLU A 571 -7.73 -15.39 -19.62
CA GLU A 571 -8.50 -14.51 -18.74
C GLU A 571 -8.46 -13.08 -19.26
N TYR A 572 -9.54 -12.33 -19.03
CA TYR A 572 -9.68 -10.97 -19.51
C TYR A 572 -9.62 -9.98 -18.36
N ILE A 573 -8.84 -8.92 -18.54
CA ILE A 573 -8.76 -7.79 -17.63
C ILE A 573 -9.22 -6.55 -18.39
N ASP A 574 -10.22 -5.85 -17.86
CA ASP A 574 -10.59 -4.52 -18.33
C ASP A 574 -9.53 -3.51 -17.88
N LYS A 575 -8.95 -2.78 -18.83
CA LYS A 575 -7.95 -1.73 -18.57
C LYS A 575 -8.57 -0.52 -17.86
N GLN A 576 -9.87 -0.31 -17.98
CA GLN A 576 -10.57 0.77 -17.29
C GLN A 576 -10.74 0.50 -15.79
N ASN A 577 -10.56 -0.76 -15.38
CA ASN A 577 -10.66 -1.21 -14.00
C ASN A 577 -9.29 -1.63 -13.46
N PHE A 578 -9.10 -1.49 -12.15
CA PHE A 578 -7.85 -1.90 -11.52
C PHE A 578 -7.73 -3.41 -11.45
N ILE A 579 -6.50 -3.91 -11.56
CA ILE A 579 -6.21 -5.34 -11.51
C ILE A 579 -6.58 -5.97 -10.16
N LEU A 580 -6.43 -5.23 -9.06
CA LEU A 580 -6.79 -5.71 -7.72
C LEU A 580 -8.29 -5.98 -7.57
N ILE A 581 -9.15 -5.17 -8.19
CA ILE A 581 -10.60 -5.40 -8.19
C ILE A 581 -10.96 -6.62 -9.07
N GLN A 582 -10.10 -6.96 -10.02
CA GLN A 582 -10.30 -8.06 -10.96
C GLN A 582 -9.53 -9.33 -10.57
N LYS A 583 -8.79 -9.33 -9.44
CA LYS A 583 -7.89 -10.43 -9.05
C LYS A 583 -8.63 -11.75 -8.82
N GLU A 584 -9.82 -11.69 -8.21
CA GLU A 584 -10.66 -12.86 -8.01
C GLU A 584 -11.11 -13.47 -9.34
N SER A 585 -11.63 -12.63 -10.25
CA SER A 585 -12.06 -13.07 -11.58
C SER A 585 -10.90 -13.60 -12.40
N LEU A 586 -9.74 -12.93 -12.34
CA LEU A 586 -8.52 -13.34 -13.04
C LEU A 586 -8.03 -14.72 -12.57
N CYS A 587 -8.18 -15.03 -11.28
CA CYS A 587 -7.60 -16.22 -10.68
C CYS A 587 -8.60 -17.35 -10.44
N LEU A 588 -9.91 -17.12 -10.68
CA LEU A 588 -10.98 -18.05 -10.36
C LEU A 588 -10.69 -19.47 -10.89
N HIS A 589 -10.46 -19.60 -12.19
CA HIS A 589 -10.22 -20.88 -12.83
C HIS A 589 -8.90 -21.52 -12.33
N LEU A 590 -7.85 -20.73 -12.14
CA LEU A 590 -6.59 -21.20 -11.59
C LEU A 590 -6.76 -21.78 -10.18
N ILE A 591 -7.44 -21.05 -9.29
CA ILE A 591 -7.70 -21.45 -7.90
C ILE A 591 -8.56 -22.71 -7.85
N GLU A 592 -9.62 -22.79 -8.67
CA GLU A 592 -10.46 -23.99 -8.78
C GLU A 592 -9.63 -25.23 -9.16
N VAL A 593 -8.75 -25.10 -10.16
CA VAL A 593 -7.90 -26.23 -10.58
C VAL A 593 -6.89 -26.60 -9.50
N LEU A 594 -6.25 -25.61 -8.85
CA LEU A 594 -5.28 -25.86 -7.78
C LEU A 594 -5.95 -26.58 -6.61
N ASN A 595 -7.09 -26.11 -6.13
CA ASN A 595 -7.80 -26.73 -5.01
C ASN A 595 -8.37 -28.12 -5.37
N LYS A 596 -8.81 -28.32 -6.61
CA LYS A 596 -9.33 -29.61 -7.08
C LYS A 596 -8.23 -30.66 -7.28
N LYS A 597 -7.10 -30.29 -7.89
CA LYS A 597 -5.99 -31.21 -8.19
C LYS A 597 -5.04 -31.40 -7.00
N PHE A 598 -4.88 -30.38 -6.17
CA PHE A 598 -3.93 -30.35 -5.05
C PHE A 598 -4.61 -29.89 -3.75
N PRO A 599 -5.67 -30.59 -3.29
CA PRO A 599 -6.35 -30.22 -2.06
C PRO A 599 -5.40 -30.33 -0.85
N VAL A 600 -5.63 -29.48 0.15
CA VAL A 600 -4.96 -29.61 1.45
C VAL A 600 -5.56 -30.82 2.16
N LYS A 601 -4.79 -31.91 2.17
CA LYS A 601 -5.19 -33.21 2.75
C LYS A 601 -4.13 -33.73 3.69
N GLY A 602 -4.58 -34.30 4.81
CA GLY A 602 -3.73 -34.91 5.82
C GLY A 602 -4.34 -36.16 6.42
N LYS A 603 -3.68 -36.71 7.43
CA LYS A 603 -4.14 -37.83 8.24
C LYS A 603 -3.99 -37.52 9.71
N ILE A 604 -4.93 -38.03 10.49
CA ILE A 604 -4.85 -38.02 11.94
C ILE A 604 -3.80 -39.04 12.38
N ILE A 605 -2.77 -38.57 13.08
CA ILE A 605 -1.65 -39.40 13.55
C ILE A 605 -1.73 -39.71 15.04
N ASN A 606 -2.42 -38.90 15.84
CA ASN A 606 -2.56 -39.14 17.27
C ASN A 606 -3.82 -38.48 17.84
N ILE A 607 -4.36 -39.03 18.92
CA ILE A 607 -5.48 -38.46 19.68
C ILE A 607 -5.07 -38.42 21.16
N LYS A 608 -4.84 -37.22 21.68
CA LYS A 608 -4.36 -36.98 23.05
C LYS A 608 -5.54 -37.01 24.04
N LYS A 609 -5.26 -37.26 25.32
CA LYS A 609 -6.26 -37.41 26.40
C LYS A 609 -7.25 -36.23 26.56
N ASN A 610 -6.93 -35.05 26.04
CA ASN A 610 -7.77 -33.85 26.13
C ASN A 610 -8.60 -33.59 24.85
N CYS A 611 -8.93 -34.64 24.07
CA CYS A 611 -9.62 -34.51 22.77
C CYS A 611 -8.85 -33.69 21.72
N LYS A 612 -7.54 -33.51 21.94
CA LYS A 612 -6.62 -32.81 21.04
C LYS A 612 -6.11 -33.79 20.00
N ILE A 613 -6.42 -33.53 18.74
CA ILE A 613 -6.16 -34.42 17.61
C ILE A 613 -4.92 -33.91 16.90
N GLU A 614 -3.93 -34.76 16.64
CA GLU A 614 -2.73 -34.35 15.91
C GLU A 614 -2.80 -34.87 14.48
N ALA A 615 -2.55 -33.99 13.51
CA ALA A 615 -2.52 -34.34 12.09
C ALA A 615 -1.15 -34.04 11.48
N ASN A 616 -0.76 -34.84 10.48
CA ASN A 616 0.51 -34.69 9.75
C ASN A 616 0.44 -33.64 8.63
N ILE A 617 -0.28 -32.56 8.86
CA ILE A 617 -0.37 -31.41 7.95
C ILE A 617 -0.12 -30.14 8.73
N GLY A 618 0.68 -29.23 8.19
CA GLY A 618 1.06 -27.99 8.84
C GLY A 618 1.11 -26.80 7.90
N GLN A 619 1.91 -25.80 8.26
CA GLN A 619 2.11 -24.59 7.45
C GLN A 619 2.63 -24.92 6.04
N CYS A 620 3.55 -25.89 5.91
CA CYS A 620 4.10 -26.29 4.63
C CYS A 620 3.09 -27.02 3.71
N ASP A 621 2.00 -27.52 4.27
CA ASP A 621 0.95 -28.22 3.54
C ASP A 621 -0.20 -27.33 3.10
N GLY A 622 -0.19 -26.07 3.57
CA GLY A 622 -1.16 -25.05 3.20
C GLY A 622 -2.05 -24.52 4.32
N ILE A 623 -1.78 -24.87 5.58
CA ILE A 623 -2.56 -24.35 6.73
C ILE A 623 -1.99 -23.00 7.16
N LYS A 624 -2.80 -21.93 7.04
CA LYS A 624 -2.37 -20.54 7.21
C LYS A 624 -2.94 -19.92 8.47
N GLU A 625 -4.19 -20.24 8.79
CA GLU A 625 -4.95 -19.59 9.85
C GLU A 625 -5.66 -20.61 10.74
N LEU A 626 -5.98 -20.19 11.98
CA LEU A 626 -6.69 -21.04 12.93
C LEU A 626 -8.18 -21.14 12.64
N ASP A 627 -8.73 -20.29 11.78
CA ASP A 627 -10.14 -20.26 11.40
C ASP A 627 -10.54 -21.34 10.38
N GLN A 628 -9.56 -21.82 9.61
CA GLN A 628 -9.71 -22.85 8.58
C GLN A 628 -10.31 -24.15 9.16
N THR A 629 -11.12 -24.84 8.36
CA THR A 629 -11.82 -26.05 8.83
C THR A 629 -11.52 -27.26 7.95
N PHE A 630 -11.56 -28.44 8.57
CA PHE A 630 -11.25 -29.71 7.93
C PHE A 630 -12.42 -30.67 8.09
N LEU A 631 -12.84 -31.30 7.02
CA LEU A 631 -13.78 -32.42 7.05
C LEU A 631 -12.99 -33.72 7.18
N VAL A 632 -13.38 -34.56 8.12
CA VAL A 632 -12.88 -35.95 8.17
C VAL A 632 -13.61 -36.76 7.10
N GLU A 633 -12.88 -37.30 6.12
CA GLU A 633 -13.44 -38.01 4.97
C GLU A 633 -14.33 -39.17 5.44
N ASN A 634 -15.48 -39.35 4.77
CA ASN A 634 -16.51 -40.35 5.12
C ASN A 634 -17.21 -40.12 6.47
N SER A 635 -17.12 -38.92 7.04
CA SER A 635 -17.86 -38.53 8.24
C SER A 635 -18.51 -37.15 8.08
N LYS A 636 -19.32 -36.74 9.06
CA LYS A 636 -19.81 -35.35 9.20
C LYS A 636 -19.00 -34.52 10.21
N LEU A 637 -17.81 -35.02 10.59
CA LEU A 637 -16.98 -34.41 11.61
C LEU A 637 -16.15 -33.28 11.01
N ILE A 638 -16.27 -32.09 11.60
CA ILE A 638 -15.51 -30.90 11.24
C ILE A 638 -14.50 -30.62 12.35
N LEU A 639 -13.24 -30.48 11.95
CA LEU A 639 -12.11 -30.14 12.80
C LEU A 639 -11.63 -28.73 12.50
N LYS A 640 -11.04 -28.08 13.52
CA LYS A 640 -10.46 -26.74 13.42
C LYS A 640 -9.07 -26.72 14.08
N PRO A 641 -8.07 -26.02 13.51
CA PRO A 641 -6.76 -25.89 14.13
C PRO A 641 -6.82 -25.18 15.49
N LEU A 642 -6.06 -25.73 16.43
CA LEU A 642 -5.74 -25.14 17.74
C LEU A 642 -4.32 -24.57 17.73
N SER A 643 -3.39 -25.25 17.06
CA SER A 643 -2.04 -24.75 16.82
C SER A 643 -1.47 -25.37 15.55
N ILE A 644 -0.65 -24.60 14.83
CA ILE A 644 -0.08 -24.99 13.56
C ILE A 644 1.45 -25.00 13.69
N ARG A 645 2.09 -26.09 13.29
CA ARG A 645 3.55 -26.24 13.17
C ARG A 645 3.89 -26.38 11.68
N SER A 646 5.18 -26.44 11.35
CA SER A 646 5.62 -26.51 9.95
C SER A 646 5.07 -27.72 9.18
N GLU A 647 5.10 -28.91 9.79
CA GLU A 647 4.71 -30.19 9.14
C GLU A 647 3.57 -30.92 9.89
N SER A 648 3.00 -30.29 10.91
CA SER A 648 1.89 -30.88 11.69
C SER A 648 1.03 -29.80 12.31
N CYS A 649 -0.18 -30.16 12.70
CA CYS A 649 -1.06 -29.27 13.43
C CYS A 649 -1.79 -30.05 14.52
N ASP A 650 -2.17 -29.33 15.57
CA ASP A 650 -3.12 -29.84 16.54
C ASP A 650 -4.50 -29.27 16.21
N LEU A 651 -5.49 -30.15 16.14
CA LEU A 651 -6.87 -29.90 15.79
C LEU A 651 -7.79 -30.15 16.99
N THR A 652 -8.94 -29.51 16.98
CA THR A 652 -10.06 -29.77 17.89
C THR A 652 -11.34 -29.98 17.09
N ILE A 653 -12.34 -30.64 17.71
CA ILE A 653 -13.64 -30.85 17.09
C ILE A 653 -14.42 -29.53 17.12
N ALA A 654 -14.78 -29.03 15.95
CA ALA A 654 -15.63 -27.85 15.79
C ALA A 654 -17.11 -28.24 15.67
N ASN A 655 -17.42 -29.35 15.01
CA ASN A 655 -18.79 -29.85 14.86
C ASN A 655 -18.80 -31.37 14.64
N GLY A 656 -19.69 -32.09 15.33
CA GLY A 656 -19.85 -33.54 15.26
C GLY A 656 -19.81 -34.22 16.63
N LEU A 657 -20.51 -35.35 16.77
CA LEU A 657 -20.65 -36.10 18.03
C LEU A 657 -19.79 -37.37 18.10
N VAL A 658 -19.13 -37.73 17.00
CA VAL A 658 -18.33 -38.96 16.88
C VAL A 658 -16.85 -38.60 16.89
N MET A 659 -16.07 -39.25 17.75
CA MET A 659 -14.61 -39.08 17.78
C MET A 659 -13.97 -39.65 16.51
N PRO A 660 -12.98 -38.96 15.91
CA PRO A 660 -12.22 -39.51 14.80
C PRO A 660 -11.32 -40.65 15.26
N GLN A 661 -10.82 -41.44 14.31
CA GLN A 661 -9.85 -42.50 14.54
C GLN A 661 -8.46 -42.11 14.02
N ILE A 662 -7.43 -42.72 14.61
CA ILE A 662 -6.07 -42.59 14.08
C ILE A 662 -6.04 -43.24 12.69
N GLY A 663 -5.50 -42.51 11.71
CA GLY A 663 -5.44 -42.92 10.31
C GLY A 663 -6.52 -42.30 9.43
N ASP A 664 -7.55 -41.68 10.01
CA ASP A 664 -8.60 -40.99 9.25
C ASP A 664 -8.01 -39.87 8.40
N SER A 665 -8.44 -39.81 7.14
CA SER A 665 -8.07 -38.75 6.20
C SER A 665 -8.89 -37.49 6.50
N ILE A 666 -8.23 -36.34 6.43
CA ILE A 666 -8.86 -35.04 6.60
C ILE A 666 -8.59 -34.18 5.36
N ILE A 667 -9.59 -33.41 4.94
CA ILE A 667 -9.51 -32.49 3.81
C ILE A 667 -9.97 -31.10 4.26
N MET A 668 -9.21 -30.07 3.89
CA MET A 668 -9.63 -28.69 4.13
C MET A 668 -10.89 -28.38 3.33
N ILE A 669 -11.87 -27.77 3.99
CA ILE A 669 -13.09 -27.27 3.37
C ILE A 669 -12.97 -25.75 3.27
N ASN A 670 -12.97 -25.23 2.05
CA ASN A 670 -13.01 -23.78 1.82
C ASN A 670 -14.43 -23.30 2.11
N GLN A 671 -14.57 -22.28 2.96
CA GLN A 671 -15.85 -21.60 3.21
C GLN A 671 -16.25 -20.72 2.03
#